data_AF-A0A329BFY6-F1
#
_entry.id   AF-A0A329BFY6-F1
#
_cell.length_a   1.000
_cell.length_b   1.000
_cell.length_c   1.000
_cell.angle_alpha   90.00
_cell.angle_beta   90.00
_cell.angle_gamma   90.00
#
_symmetry.space_group_name_H-M   'P 1'
#
loop_
_entity.id
_entity.type
_entity.pdbx_description
1 polymer ?
#
loop_
_entity_poly.entity_id
_entity_poly.type
_entity_poly.pdbx_seq_one_letter_code
_entity_poly.pdbx_strand_id
1 'polypeptide(L)'
;MNAPTEFARAVCPHDCPDTCAMRVSVEDGRAIKVVGDPDHPPTQGALCTKVSRYAERVHHPRRLTTPMKRVGRKGEGRFEPISWDEALELAAARLSEIARRAPEAILPYSYAGTMGLIQGDSIAQRFFHKLGASQLDRTICAAAGAAGLKYTYGASVGMLTEFFAESEIILIWGSNPIASNLHFWTRAQEAKRRGARLIAIDPYRSLTAEKCHQHIALKPGTDGALALGMMNVLIAENLLDHAYIAEHTMGFAELKVRALTYPPSRVAEICGIDEHVIVDLARLYGSTKKAAIRMNYGLQRVRGGGNAVRAIASLPSLTGAWRERAGGALLSSGGWAPVDSHALQRPDLMPGWPAKPSRVINMNAIGDALLHRGDVAFGPKVEAIIVYNSNPVAVAPDSERVAAGFARDDLLTIVLEHFQTDTADYADLLLPATTQLEHLDVHKSYGHTHVMVNLPAIAPVGDARPNTEIFRGFARHMGLDEPALFESDETIARAAFRWQDKTLEGVSWETLKQAGWAKLNLPDAPFAEGGFRTPSGKCEFYSERLAQQGLDPLPDYLPPYESADGAPELAARYPLAMISPPARNFLNSTFVNIESLRSTEGEPHLDIHPADAQSRDIVDGAQVRIFNDRGSMQARARVTDKARAGLVVGLSIWWKKLAPDGRNANQVTSQALTDLGGSATFYDCLVEVERV
;
A
#
# COMPACT_ATOMS: atom_id res chain seq x y z
N MET A 1 17.44 -15.80 -41.69
CA MET A 1 16.91 -16.31 -40.41
C MET A 1 17.08 -15.19 -39.40
N ASN A 2 15.97 -14.58 -38.97
CA ASN A 2 15.97 -13.39 -38.13
C ASN A 2 16.54 -13.72 -36.75
N ALA A 3 17.42 -12.87 -36.22
CA ALA A 3 17.94 -13.00 -34.85
C ALA A 3 16.86 -12.62 -33.83
N PRO A 4 16.74 -13.36 -32.72
CA PRO A 4 16.33 -12.75 -31.45
C PRO A 4 17.36 -13.13 -30.36
N THR A 5 17.77 -12.25 -29.45
CA THR A 5 16.92 -11.36 -28.64
C THR A 5 17.67 -10.09 -28.18
N GLU A 6 17.18 -8.91 -28.60
CA GLU A 6 17.74 -7.57 -28.37
C GLU A 6 16.92 -6.82 -27.29
N PHE A 7 16.93 -7.30 -26.04
CA PHE A 7 16.22 -6.64 -24.94
C PHE A 7 16.95 -6.76 -23.59
N ALA A 8 16.78 -5.76 -22.74
CA ALA A 8 17.21 -5.78 -21.33
C ALA A 8 16.08 -6.30 -20.42
N ARG A 9 16.45 -7.03 -19.36
CA ARG A 9 15.50 -7.52 -18.34
C ARG A 9 15.31 -6.46 -17.26
N ALA A 10 14.06 -6.19 -16.92
CA ALA A 10 13.69 -5.21 -15.90
C ALA A 10 12.51 -5.74 -15.05
N VAL A 11 12.22 -5.04 -13.96
CA VAL A 11 11.11 -5.36 -13.05
C VAL A 11 10.24 -4.14 -12.87
N CYS A 12 8.92 -4.28 -12.85
CA CYS A 12 8.02 -3.16 -12.55
C CYS A 12 8.21 -2.69 -11.09
N PRO A 13 8.48 -1.39 -10.84
CA PRO A 13 8.81 -0.89 -9.51
C PRO A 13 7.58 -0.53 -8.66
N HIS A 14 6.39 -0.63 -9.23
CA HIS A 14 5.22 0.04 -8.68
C HIS A 14 4.58 -0.71 -7.52
N ASP A 15 3.88 0.03 -6.66
CA ASP A 15 3.05 -0.49 -5.57
C ASP A 15 1.84 -1.29 -6.10
N CYS A 16 2.12 -2.49 -6.61
CA CYS A 16 1.15 -3.44 -7.12
C CYS A 16 1.56 -4.87 -6.74
N PRO A 17 0.61 -5.77 -6.37
CA PRO A 17 0.94 -7.15 -6.02
C PRO A 17 1.61 -7.95 -7.14
N ASP A 18 1.44 -7.49 -8.38
CA ASP A 18 1.83 -8.18 -9.61
C ASP A 18 3.34 -8.20 -9.87
N THR A 19 4.08 -7.19 -9.38
CA THR A 19 5.54 -7.02 -9.51
C THR A 19 6.10 -7.58 -10.85
N CYS A 20 5.56 -7.12 -11.98
CA CYS A 20 5.77 -7.79 -13.27
C CYS A 20 7.25 -7.81 -13.70
N ALA A 21 7.75 -8.95 -14.18
CA ALA A 21 8.98 -8.99 -14.96
C ALA A 21 8.75 -8.41 -16.36
N MET A 22 9.72 -7.66 -16.87
CA MET A 22 9.65 -6.87 -18.10
C MET A 22 10.85 -7.12 -19.01
N ARG A 23 10.62 -6.93 -20.31
CA ARG A 23 11.65 -6.85 -21.35
C ARG A 23 11.62 -5.46 -21.97
N VAL A 24 12.79 -4.85 -22.10
CA VAL A 24 12.95 -3.48 -22.60
C VAL A 24 13.78 -3.50 -23.87
N SER A 25 13.20 -3.06 -24.97
CA SER A 25 13.95 -2.81 -26.21
C SER A 25 14.63 -1.46 -26.14
N VAL A 26 15.90 -1.42 -26.52
CA VAL A 26 16.76 -0.23 -26.46
C VAL A 26 17.36 0.03 -27.83
N GLU A 27 17.25 1.27 -28.30
CA GLU A 27 17.82 1.74 -29.56
C GLU A 27 18.50 3.08 -29.28
N ASP A 28 19.74 3.26 -29.74
CA ASP A 28 20.55 4.46 -29.49
C ASP A 28 20.59 4.91 -28.02
N GLY A 29 20.68 3.95 -27.10
CA GLY A 29 20.70 4.19 -25.65
C GLY A 29 19.36 4.66 -25.06
N ARG A 30 18.27 4.61 -25.83
CA ARG A 30 16.93 5.01 -25.40
C ARG A 30 16.00 3.80 -25.32
N ALA A 31 15.23 3.70 -24.24
CA ALA A 31 14.18 2.70 -24.12
C ALA A 31 13.02 3.05 -25.07
N ILE A 32 12.80 2.22 -26.09
CA ILE A 32 11.77 2.44 -27.12
C ILE A 32 10.48 1.67 -26.84
N LYS A 33 10.57 0.52 -26.15
CA LYS A 33 9.41 -0.35 -25.88
C LYS A 33 9.60 -1.13 -24.59
N VAL A 34 8.51 -1.24 -23.81
CA VAL A 34 8.44 -2.07 -22.60
C VAL A 34 7.31 -3.09 -22.78
N VAL A 35 7.65 -4.37 -22.67
CA VAL A 35 6.70 -5.49 -22.71
C VAL A 35 6.91 -6.40 -21.51
N GLY A 36 5.91 -7.21 -21.17
CA GLY A 36 6.07 -8.19 -20.09
C GLY A 36 6.99 -9.31 -20.54
N ASP A 37 7.68 -9.94 -19.59
CA ASP A 37 8.42 -11.17 -19.85
C ASP A 37 7.43 -12.34 -20.04
N PRO A 38 7.30 -12.95 -21.24
CA PRO A 38 6.42 -14.09 -21.47
C PRO A 38 6.80 -15.31 -20.63
N ASP A 39 8.07 -15.43 -20.21
CA ASP A 39 8.56 -16.57 -19.47
C ASP A 39 8.28 -16.46 -17.97
N HIS A 40 7.90 -15.27 -17.47
CA HIS A 40 7.58 -15.07 -16.05
C HIS A 40 6.20 -15.65 -15.70
N PRO A 41 6.11 -16.77 -14.94
CA PRO A 41 4.86 -17.51 -14.80
C PRO A 41 3.67 -16.74 -14.19
N PRO A 42 3.87 -15.85 -13.20
CA PRO A 42 2.77 -15.05 -12.64
C PRO A 42 2.10 -14.14 -13.66
N THR A 43 2.87 -13.50 -14.54
CA THR A 43 2.38 -12.41 -15.41
C THR A 43 2.24 -12.80 -16.88
N GLN A 44 2.98 -13.82 -17.34
CA GLN A 44 2.86 -14.44 -18.67
C GLN A 44 2.92 -13.42 -19.82
N GLY A 45 3.84 -12.46 -19.72
CA GLY A 45 4.02 -11.41 -20.73
C GLY A 45 3.00 -10.27 -20.71
N ALA A 46 1.93 -10.36 -19.92
CA ALA A 46 0.94 -9.30 -19.81
C ALA A 46 1.44 -8.15 -18.91
N LEU A 47 1.14 -6.91 -19.31
CA LEU A 47 1.34 -5.71 -18.51
C LEU A 47 0.05 -4.89 -18.46
N CYS A 48 -0.12 -4.09 -17.41
CA CYS A 48 -1.18 -3.09 -17.38
C CYS A 48 -0.85 -1.90 -18.31
N THR A 49 -1.89 -1.13 -18.68
CA THR A 49 -1.75 0.04 -19.56
C THR A 49 -0.68 1.02 -19.08
N LYS A 50 -0.60 1.25 -17.76
CA LYS A 50 0.37 2.15 -17.14
C LYS A 50 1.82 1.77 -17.47
N VAL A 51 2.16 0.50 -17.27
CA VAL A 51 3.54 -0.01 -17.39
C VAL A 51 3.90 -0.26 -18.86
N SER A 52 2.94 -0.62 -19.71
CA SER A 52 3.17 -0.71 -21.16
C SER A 52 3.63 0.63 -21.78
N ARG A 53 3.30 1.75 -21.12
CA ARG A 53 3.69 3.12 -21.48
C ARG A 53 4.83 3.68 -20.64
N TYR A 54 5.61 2.83 -19.95
CA TYR A 54 6.66 3.29 -19.06
C TYR A 54 7.75 4.12 -19.79
N ALA A 55 8.02 3.82 -21.06
CA ALA A 55 8.92 4.63 -21.89
C ALA A 55 8.45 6.09 -22.06
N GLU A 56 7.13 6.34 -22.13
CA GLU A 56 6.58 7.70 -22.17
C GLU A 56 6.92 8.47 -20.90
N ARG A 57 6.97 7.80 -19.74
CA ARG A 57 7.37 8.38 -18.46
C ARG A 57 8.87 8.69 -18.42
N VAL A 58 9.70 7.74 -18.85
CA VAL A 58 11.18 7.86 -18.83
C VAL A 58 11.65 9.04 -19.68
N HIS A 59 11.03 9.25 -20.84
CA HIS A 59 11.42 10.29 -21.80
C HIS A 59 10.46 11.48 -21.83
N HIS A 60 9.62 11.63 -20.80
CA HIS A 60 8.62 12.68 -20.74
C HIS A 60 9.30 14.07 -20.78
N PRO A 61 8.83 15.04 -21.59
CA PRO A 61 9.49 16.35 -21.73
C PRO A 61 9.60 17.17 -20.43
N ARG A 62 8.67 16.97 -19.49
CA ARG A 62 8.67 17.59 -18.16
C ARG A 62 9.43 16.81 -17.08
N ARG A 63 10.20 15.78 -17.45
CA ARG A 63 11.01 15.02 -16.52
C ARG A 63 12.13 15.90 -15.96
N LEU A 64 12.40 15.78 -14.67
CA LEU A 64 13.54 16.42 -14.02
C LEU A 64 14.83 15.74 -14.48
N THR A 65 15.74 16.53 -15.05
CA THR A 65 17.03 16.06 -15.57
C THR A 65 18.24 16.71 -14.91
N THR A 66 18.04 17.79 -14.16
CA THR A 66 19.13 18.56 -13.51
C THR A 66 18.65 18.98 -12.12
N PRO A 67 19.54 19.10 -11.11
CA PRO A 67 19.19 19.65 -9.81
C PRO A 67 18.63 21.06 -9.90
N MET A 68 17.66 21.36 -9.05
CA MET A 68 16.95 22.64 -9.06
C MET A 68 16.89 23.24 -7.65
N LYS A 69 17.04 24.56 -7.55
CA LYS A 69 16.98 25.33 -6.30
C LYS A 69 15.81 26.30 -6.33
N ARG A 70 15.08 26.41 -5.21
CA ARG A 70 13.91 27.28 -5.11
C ARG A 70 14.31 28.76 -5.20
N VAL A 71 13.58 29.52 -6.02
CA VAL A 71 13.72 31.00 -6.17
C VAL A 71 12.44 31.77 -5.85
N GLY A 72 11.37 31.08 -5.45
CA GLY A 72 10.09 31.67 -5.02
C GLY A 72 9.69 31.24 -3.60
N ARG A 73 8.43 31.53 -3.23
CA ARG A 73 7.86 31.05 -1.97
C ARG A 73 7.59 29.55 -2.04
N LYS A 74 7.62 28.85 -0.90
CA LYS A 74 7.21 27.44 -0.84
C LYS A 74 5.77 27.30 -1.33
N GLY A 75 5.54 26.35 -2.23
CA GLY A 75 4.25 26.12 -2.90
C GLY A 75 4.07 26.85 -4.23
N GLU A 76 4.93 27.82 -4.60
CA GLU A 76 4.86 28.49 -5.91
C GLU A 76 5.46 27.63 -7.04
N GLY A 77 6.28 26.63 -6.71
CA GLY A 77 6.90 25.75 -7.71
C GLY A 77 7.90 26.45 -8.65
N ARG A 78 8.58 27.51 -8.18
CA ARG A 78 9.55 28.27 -8.97
C ARG A 78 10.99 27.91 -8.59
N PHE A 79 11.74 27.45 -9.59
CA PHE A 79 13.11 26.97 -9.41
C PHE A 79 14.07 27.50 -10.49
N GLU A 80 15.36 27.52 -10.16
CA GLU A 80 16.46 27.69 -11.11
C GLU A 80 17.36 26.43 -11.11
N PRO A 81 17.94 26.04 -12.26
CA PRO A 81 18.87 24.92 -12.31
C PRO A 81 20.18 25.26 -11.60
N ILE A 82 20.73 24.28 -10.88
CA ILE A 82 22.04 24.37 -10.22
C ILE A 82 22.86 23.11 -10.50
N SER A 83 24.17 23.17 -10.26
CA SER A 83 25.02 21.98 -10.40
C SER A 83 24.76 20.97 -9.28
N TRP A 84 25.15 19.71 -9.50
CA TRP A 84 25.10 18.69 -8.44
C TRP A 84 25.98 19.04 -7.25
N ASP A 85 27.17 19.58 -7.49
CA ASP A 85 28.10 19.93 -6.41
C ASP A 85 27.51 21.06 -5.55
N GLU A 86 26.94 22.10 -6.16
CA GLU A 86 26.23 23.16 -5.43
C GLU A 86 25.04 22.59 -4.65
N ALA A 87 24.24 21.71 -5.25
CA ALA A 87 23.08 21.11 -4.58
C ALA A 87 23.47 20.29 -3.36
N LEU A 88 24.54 19.48 -3.48
CA LEU A 88 25.03 18.62 -2.41
C LEU A 88 25.71 19.43 -1.31
N GLU A 89 26.46 20.48 -1.65
CA GLU A 89 27.07 21.40 -0.67
C GLU A 89 25.99 22.13 0.15
N LEU A 90 24.97 22.69 -0.51
CA LEU A 90 23.85 23.36 0.16
C LEU A 90 23.09 22.39 1.10
N ALA A 91 22.79 21.18 0.63
CA ALA A 91 22.13 20.16 1.43
C ALA A 91 22.99 19.77 2.64
N ALA A 92 24.26 19.43 2.42
CA ALA A 92 25.16 18.98 3.47
C ALA A 92 25.41 20.05 4.53
N ALA A 93 25.60 21.31 4.14
CA ALA A 93 25.80 22.41 5.07
C ALA A 93 24.62 22.53 6.05
N ARG A 94 23.38 22.55 5.52
CA ARG A 94 22.18 22.70 6.35
C ARG A 94 21.86 21.44 7.16
N LEU A 95 22.02 20.25 6.59
CA LEU A 95 21.80 19.00 7.31
C LEU A 95 22.83 18.79 8.43
N SER A 96 24.11 19.11 8.20
CA SER A 96 25.16 19.03 9.24
C SER A 96 24.92 19.98 10.39
N GLU A 97 24.44 21.20 10.10
CA GLU A 97 24.07 22.17 11.13
C GLU A 97 22.97 21.62 12.04
N ILE A 98 21.90 21.08 11.45
CA ILE A 98 20.77 20.51 12.19
C ILE A 98 21.22 19.26 12.96
N ALA A 99 21.95 18.34 12.31
CA ALA A 99 22.40 17.08 12.90
C ALA A 99 23.27 17.29 14.14
N ARG A 100 24.15 18.31 14.14
CA ARG A 100 25.00 18.65 15.28
C ARG A 100 24.21 19.17 16.49
N ARG A 101 23.06 19.81 16.26
CA ARG A 101 22.21 20.35 17.33
C ARG A 101 21.17 19.36 17.82
N ALA A 102 20.42 18.76 16.90
CA ALA A 102 19.32 17.86 17.18
C ALA A 102 19.09 16.95 15.96
N PRO A 103 19.76 15.78 15.88
CA PRO A 103 19.65 14.92 14.69
C PRO A 103 18.23 14.44 14.42
N GLU A 104 17.45 14.18 15.48
CA GLU A 104 16.03 13.81 15.35
C GLU A 104 15.15 14.92 14.74
N ALA A 105 15.65 16.15 14.56
CA ALA A 105 14.95 17.20 13.80
C ALA A 105 14.97 16.98 12.28
N ILE A 106 15.76 16.00 11.81
CA ILE A 106 15.80 15.54 10.41
C ILE A 106 14.85 14.34 10.27
N LEU A 107 13.96 14.39 9.28
CA LEU A 107 12.96 13.35 9.01
C LEU A 107 13.04 12.85 7.56
N PRO A 108 13.26 11.54 7.31
CA PRO A 108 12.93 10.95 6.02
C PRO A 108 11.42 10.88 5.80
N TYR A 109 10.95 11.09 4.57
CA TYR A 109 9.59 10.76 4.16
C TYR A 109 9.60 9.94 2.87
N SER A 110 9.38 8.62 2.97
CA SER A 110 9.37 7.72 1.82
C SER A 110 8.37 6.59 1.94
N TYR A 111 7.94 6.08 0.78
CA TYR A 111 7.09 4.90 0.68
C TYR A 111 7.32 4.21 -0.67
N ALA A 112 6.24 3.74 -1.30
CA ALA A 112 6.23 2.85 -2.46
C ALA A 112 6.28 3.53 -3.84
N GLY A 113 6.95 4.69 -3.97
CA GLY A 113 7.29 5.27 -5.28
C GLY A 113 8.21 4.37 -6.11
N THR A 114 9.02 3.57 -5.42
CA THR A 114 9.61 2.32 -5.91
C THR A 114 9.47 1.26 -4.82
N MET A 115 9.21 0.01 -5.22
CA MET A 115 9.19 -1.18 -4.36
C MET A 115 10.53 -1.90 -4.33
N GLY A 116 11.54 -1.34 -4.99
CA GLY A 116 12.88 -1.89 -5.00
C GLY A 116 13.58 -1.72 -3.66
N LEU A 117 14.30 -2.75 -3.23
CA LEU A 117 14.93 -2.81 -1.92
C LEU A 117 16.19 -1.94 -1.83
N ILE A 118 16.85 -1.66 -2.97
CA ILE A 118 18.07 -0.86 -3.04
C ILE A 118 17.70 0.62 -3.12
N GLN A 119 16.87 1.02 -4.10
CA GLN A 119 16.51 2.43 -4.27
C GLN A 119 15.39 2.88 -3.31
N GLY A 120 14.74 1.94 -2.61
CA GLY A 120 13.82 2.17 -1.50
C GLY A 120 14.56 2.43 -0.18
N ASP A 121 14.76 1.37 0.61
CA ASP A 121 15.21 1.46 2.00
C ASP A 121 16.55 0.73 2.23
N SER A 122 17.63 1.22 1.59
CA SER A 122 19.02 0.76 1.80
C SER A 122 19.95 1.88 2.29
N ILE A 123 20.85 2.41 1.46
CA ILE A 123 21.76 3.53 1.78
C ILE A 123 21.02 4.72 2.39
N ALA A 124 19.80 5.01 1.93
CA ALA A 124 18.95 6.02 2.53
C ALA A 124 18.78 5.78 4.04
N GLN A 125 18.38 4.57 4.47
CA GLN A 125 18.25 4.25 5.89
C GLN A 125 19.59 4.27 6.61
N ARG A 126 20.66 3.75 5.98
CA ARG A 126 21.99 3.78 6.58
C ARG A 126 22.45 5.20 6.89
N PHE A 127 22.19 6.13 5.98
CA PHE A 127 22.46 7.56 6.15
C PHE A 127 21.68 8.14 7.33
N PHE A 128 20.35 7.94 7.38
CA PHE A 128 19.53 8.45 8.49
C PHE A 128 19.89 7.82 9.84
N HIS A 129 20.16 6.51 9.88
CA HIS A 129 20.64 5.82 11.06
C HIS A 129 21.96 6.42 11.53
N LYS A 130 22.94 6.58 10.64
CA LYS A 130 24.24 7.16 11.00
C LYS A 130 24.11 8.57 11.59
N LEU A 131 23.21 9.39 11.07
CA LEU A 131 22.94 10.72 11.63
C LEU A 131 22.27 10.66 13.01
N GLY A 132 21.58 9.57 13.34
CA GLY A 132 20.64 9.52 14.48
C GLY A 132 19.35 10.30 14.19
N ALA A 133 18.97 10.43 12.92
CA ALA A 133 17.77 11.13 12.49
C ALA A 133 16.49 10.47 12.99
N SER A 134 15.35 11.17 12.91
CA SER A 134 14.06 10.53 13.17
C SER A 134 13.83 9.38 12.20
N GLN A 135 13.13 8.36 12.66
CA GLN A 135 12.63 7.26 11.84
C GLN A 135 11.22 7.59 11.34
N LEU A 136 10.88 7.06 10.17
CA LEU A 136 9.53 7.13 9.62
C LEU A 136 8.83 5.79 9.73
N ASP A 137 7.67 5.77 10.37
CA ASP A 137 6.79 4.60 10.37
C ASP A 137 5.97 4.56 9.08
N ARG A 138 6.25 3.57 8.23
CA ARG A 138 5.76 3.45 6.84
C ARG A 138 4.44 2.69 6.79
N THR A 139 3.36 3.35 7.20
CA THR A 139 2.09 2.66 7.52
C THR A 139 0.92 2.98 6.60
N ILE A 140 1.07 3.87 5.62
CA ILE A 140 -0.05 4.46 4.86
C ILE A 140 -0.92 3.49 4.04
N CYS A 141 -0.40 2.31 3.65
CA CYS A 141 -1.12 1.39 2.76
C CYS A 141 -1.54 0.08 3.42
N ALA A 142 -0.57 -0.74 3.87
CA ALA A 142 -0.81 -2.16 4.19
C ALA A 142 -0.65 -2.53 5.66
N ALA A 143 -0.32 -1.58 6.55
CA ALA A 143 0.17 -1.89 7.88
C ALA A 143 -0.88 -2.50 8.82
N ALA A 144 -2.16 -2.11 8.73
CA ALA A 144 -3.21 -2.64 9.59
C ALA A 144 -3.45 -4.13 9.33
N GLY A 145 -3.59 -4.52 8.07
CA GLY A 145 -3.74 -5.90 7.65
C GLY A 145 -2.47 -6.72 7.84
N ALA A 146 -1.29 -6.12 7.66
CA ALA A 146 -0.03 -6.77 8.02
C ALA A 146 0.04 -7.08 9.52
N ALA A 147 -0.40 -6.15 10.38
CA ALA A 147 -0.51 -6.37 11.81
C ALA A 147 -1.54 -7.47 12.13
N GLY A 148 -2.72 -7.44 11.51
CA GLY A 148 -3.73 -8.49 11.67
C GLY A 148 -3.20 -9.89 11.35
N LEU A 149 -2.50 -10.04 10.22
CA LEU A 149 -1.85 -11.30 9.86
C LEU A 149 -0.67 -11.64 10.80
N LYS A 150 0.11 -10.66 11.26
CA LYS A 150 1.20 -10.89 12.22
C LYS A 150 0.67 -11.48 13.54
N TYR A 151 -0.49 -11.04 14.02
CA TYR A 151 -1.07 -11.58 15.25
C TYR A 151 -1.80 -12.91 15.06
N THR A 152 -2.20 -13.25 13.83
CA THR A 152 -2.99 -14.47 13.54
C THR A 152 -2.12 -15.60 12.95
N TYR A 153 -1.27 -15.29 11.96
CA TYR A 153 -0.40 -16.23 11.23
C TYR A 153 1.10 -16.00 11.48
N GLY A 154 1.47 -14.93 12.19
CA GLY A 154 2.86 -14.60 12.51
C GLY A 154 3.60 -13.79 11.44
N ALA A 155 3.08 -13.75 10.20
CA ALA A 155 3.65 -12.97 9.11
C ALA A 155 2.59 -12.65 8.04
N SER A 156 2.92 -11.74 7.12
CA SER A 156 2.10 -11.49 5.92
C SER A 156 2.32 -12.59 4.87
N VAL A 157 1.67 -13.73 5.11
CA VAL A 157 1.75 -14.96 4.31
C VAL A 157 0.35 -15.49 4.03
N GLY A 158 0.23 -16.43 3.09
CA GLY A 158 -1.04 -17.02 2.67
C GLY A 158 -0.87 -18.09 1.61
N MET A 159 -1.98 -18.52 1.01
CA MET A 159 -1.99 -19.47 -0.11
C MET A 159 -1.28 -18.91 -1.35
N LEU A 160 -0.88 -19.79 -2.28
CA LEU A 160 -0.19 -19.38 -3.51
C LEU A 160 -1.20 -18.92 -4.57
N THR A 161 -0.89 -17.80 -5.23
CA THR A 161 -1.80 -17.11 -6.15
C THR A 161 -2.22 -17.96 -7.35
N GLU A 162 -1.35 -18.84 -7.83
CA GLU A 162 -1.65 -19.75 -8.93
C GLU A 162 -2.82 -20.70 -8.62
N PHE A 163 -2.97 -21.14 -7.37
CA PHE A 163 -3.99 -22.13 -7.00
C PHE A 163 -5.39 -21.58 -6.83
N PHE A 164 -5.57 -20.25 -6.87
CA PHE A 164 -6.91 -19.67 -7.00
C PHE A 164 -7.64 -20.18 -8.25
N ALA A 165 -6.92 -20.55 -9.31
CA ALA A 165 -7.51 -21.13 -10.53
C ALA A 165 -8.20 -22.49 -10.28
N GLU A 166 -7.99 -23.12 -9.13
CA GLU A 166 -8.52 -24.43 -8.76
C GLU A 166 -9.57 -24.36 -7.65
N SER A 167 -9.83 -23.18 -7.11
CA SER A 167 -10.83 -22.97 -6.04
C SER A 167 -12.25 -23.18 -6.58
N GLU A 168 -13.16 -23.62 -5.70
CA GLU A 168 -14.59 -23.82 -6.01
C GLU A 168 -15.42 -22.58 -5.62
N ILE A 169 -14.94 -21.83 -4.63
CA ILE A 169 -15.43 -20.50 -4.29
C ILE A 169 -14.25 -19.56 -4.08
N ILE A 170 -14.40 -18.33 -4.56
CA ILE A 170 -13.47 -17.24 -4.30
C ILE A 170 -14.24 -16.06 -3.72
N LEU A 171 -13.97 -15.74 -2.46
CA LEU A 171 -14.43 -14.51 -1.81
C LEU A 171 -13.40 -13.41 -2.10
N ILE A 172 -13.79 -12.43 -2.90
CA ILE A 172 -12.97 -11.25 -3.21
C ILE A 172 -13.41 -10.14 -2.26
N TRP A 173 -12.61 -9.87 -1.24
CA TRP A 173 -13.00 -9.05 -0.09
C TRP A 173 -12.18 -7.76 -0.01
N GLY A 174 -12.85 -6.61 -0.09
CA GLY A 174 -12.22 -5.28 -0.04
C GLY A 174 -11.24 -5.05 -1.20
N SER A 175 -11.55 -5.57 -2.39
CA SER A 175 -10.62 -5.63 -3.52
C SER A 175 -11.32 -5.42 -4.87
N ASN A 176 -10.65 -4.70 -5.77
CA ASN A 176 -11.04 -4.55 -7.18
C ASN A 176 -9.90 -5.01 -8.12
N PRO A 177 -9.60 -6.32 -8.21
CA PRO A 177 -8.46 -6.85 -8.97
C PRO A 177 -8.41 -6.46 -10.44
N ILE A 178 -9.55 -6.18 -11.09
CA ILE A 178 -9.54 -5.69 -12.48
C ILE A 178 -8.74 -4.38 -12.62
N ALA A 179 -8.78 -3.52 -11.60
CA ALA A 179 -8.02 -2.27 -11.56
C ALA A 179 -6.66 -2.42 -10.86
N SER A 180 -6.56 -3.26 -9.83
CA SER A 180 -5.43 -3.27 -8.89
C SER A 180 -4.61 -4.56 -8.80
N ASN A 181 -5.00 -5.64 -9.47
CA ASN A 181 -4.28 -6.93 -9.45
C ASN A 181 -4.69 -7.81 -10.65
N LEU A 182 -4.30 -7.39 -11.86
CA LEU A 182 -4.77 -7.96 -13.11
C LEU A 182 -4.47 -9.46 -13.22
N HIS A 183 -3.30 -9.89 -12.72
CA HIS A 183 -2.87 -11.29 -12.87
C HIS A 183 -3.61 -12.23 -11.91
N PHE A 184 -3.97 -11.77 -10.71
CA PHE A 184 -4.93 -12.50 -9.88
C PHE A 184 -6.27 -12.65 -10.59
N TRP A 185 -6.77 -11.57 -11.22
CA TRP A 185 -8.05 -11.62 -11.93
C TRP A 185 -8.06 -12.66 -13.05
N THR A 186 -6.92 -12.88 -13.74
CA THR A 186 -6.77 -13.97 -14.71
C THR A 186 -6.99 -15.35 -14.07
N ARG A 187 -6.49 -15.59 -12.85
CA ARG A 187 -6.70 -16.84 -12.11
C ARG A 187 -8.14 -17.00 -11.63
N ALA A 188 -8.75 -15.92 -11.13
CA ALA A 188 -10.17 -15.94 -10.75
C ALA A 188 -11.09 -16.25 -11.95
N GLN A 189 -10.78 -15.71 -13.13
CA GLN A 189 -11.51 -16.04 -14.37
C GLN A 189 -11.31 -17.49 -14.81
N GLU A 190 -10.11 -18.03 -14.64
CA GLU A 190 -9.83 -19.44 -14.90
C GLU A 190 -10.66 -20.35 -13.98
N ALA A 191 -10.69 -20.05 -12.68
CA ALA A 191 -11.54 -20.74 -11.72
C ALA A 191 -13.02 -20.65 -12.11
N LYS A 192 -13.51 -19.45 -12.46
CA LYS A 192 -14.88 -19.24 -12.93
C LYS A 192 -15.22 -20.10 -14.15
N ARG A 193 -14.30 -20.21 -15.13
CA ARG A 193 -14.48 -21.08 -16.30
C ARG A 193 -14.52 -22.57 -15.93
N ARG A 194 -13.90 -22.96 -14.82
CA ARG A 194 -13.95 -24.31 -14.25
C ARG A 194 -15.15 -24.56 -13.32
N GLY A 195 -16.04 -23.58 -13.17
CA GLY A 195 -17.26 -23.69 -12.36
C GLY A 195 -17.21 -23.01 -10.99
N ALA A 196 -16.12 -22.31 -10.66
CA ALA A 196 -16.00 -21.62 -9.37
C ALA A 196 -16.99 -20.47 -9.21
N ARG A 197 -17.57 -20.32 -8.03
CA ARG A 197 -18.41 -19.17 -7.67
C ARG A 197 -17.55 -18.02 -7.14
N LEU A 198 -17.46 -16.94 -7.90
CA LEU A 198 -16.87 -15.67 -7.46
C LEU A 198 -17.90 -14.80 -6.73
N ILE A 199 -17.57 -14.32 -5.53
CA ILE A 199 -18.38 -13.38 -4.74
C ILE A 199 -17.52 -12.17 -4.39
N ALA A 200 -18.01 -10.96 -4.71
CA ALA A 200 -17.35 -9.71 -4.33
C ALA A 200 -18.00 -9.13 -3.05
N ILE A 201 -17.18 -8.79 -2.07
CA ILE A 201 -17.59 -8.15 -0.81
C ILE A 201 -16.89 -6.80 -0.76
N ASP A 202 -17.63 -5.74 -1.10
CA ASP A 202 -17.13 -4.38 -1.31
C ASP A 202 -18.32 -3.40 -1.20
N PRO A 203 -18.23 -2.28 -0.47
CA PRO A 203 -19.31 -1.28 -0.43
C PRO A 203 -19.65 -0.68 -1.80
N TYR A 204 -18.72 -0.72 -2.76
CA TYR A 204 -18.86 -0.19 -4.12
C TYR A 204 -18.97 -1.32 -5.15
N ARG A 205 -19.95 -1.23 -6.06
CA ARG A 205 -20.11 -2.17 -7.19
C ARG A 205 -19.06 -1.88 -8.27
N SER A 206 -17.83 -2.24 -7.95
CA SER A 206 -16.66 -2.08 -8.82
C SER A 206 -16.75 -2.96 -10.08
N LEU A 207 -15.85 -2.72 -11.04
CA LEU A 207 -15.75 -3.57 -12.24
C LEU A 207 -15.59 -5.06 -11.89
N THR A 208 -14.92 -5.37 -10.79
CA THR A 208 -14.77 -6.74 -10.32
C THR A 208 -16.11 -7.28 -9.82
N ALA A 209 -16.83 -6.50 -9.00
CA ALA A 209 -18.14 -6.90 -8.48
C ALA A 209 -19.15 -7.15 -9.61
N GLU A 210 -19.16 -6.32 -10.66
CA GLU A 210 -19.99 -6.51 -11.87
C GLU A 210 -19.71 -7.82 -12.61
N LYS A 211 -18.51 -8.41 -12.46
CA LYS A 211 -18.11 -9.66 -13.11
C LYS A 211 -18.21 -10.88 -12.18
N CYS A 212 -18.49 -10.68 -10.89
CA CYS A 212 -18.77 -11.74 -9.94
C CYS A 212 -20.21 -12.26 -10.07
N HIS A 213 -20.50 -13.43 -9.51
CA HIS A 213 -21.86 -13.98 -9.50
C HIS A 213 -22.75 -13.28 -8.47
N GLN A 214 -22.12 -12.71 -7.45
CA GLN A 214 -22.79 -11.98 -6.38
C GLN A 214 -21.90 -10.83 -5.91
N HIS A 215 -22.54 -9.71 -5.60
CA HIS A 215 -21.95 -8.56 -4.95
C HIS A 215 -22.67 -8.37 -3.61
N ILE A 216 -21.92 -8.36 -2.52
CA ILE A 216 -22.39 -8.08 -1.16
C ILE A 216 -21.90 -6.68 -0.79
N ALA A 217 -22.81 -5.71 -0.87
CA ALA A 217 -22.53 -4.30 -0.63
C ALA A 217 -22.74 -3.94 0.85
N LEU A 218 -21.81 -4.36 1.73
CA LEU A 218 -21.83 -3.96 3.15
C LEU A 218 -21.49 -2.47 3.35
N LYS A 219 -21.78 -1.91 4.53
CA LYS A 219 -21.34 -0.56 4.90
C LYS A 219 -19.81 -0.54 5.03
N PRO A 220 -19.12 0.56 4.67
CA PRO A 220 -17.69 0.66 4.86
C PRO A 220 -17.26 0.37 6.30
N GLY A 221 -16.25 -0.47 6.47
CA GLY A 221 -15.63 -0.78 7.75
C GLY A 221 -16.37 -1.79 8.64
N THR A 222 -17.44 -2.43 8.12
CA THR A 222 -18.19 -3.46 8.87
C THR A 222 -17.74 -4.89 8.57
N ASP A 223 -16.61 -5.05 7.85
CA ASP A 223 -16.08 -6.35 7.42
C ASP A 223 -15.81 -7.32 8.58
N GLY A 224 -15.29 -6.80 9.70
CA GLY A 224 -15.05 -7.60 10.91
C GLY A 224 -16.34 -8.20 11.49
N ALA A 225 -17.44 -7.43 11.47
CA ALA A 225 -18.75 -7.91 11.92
C ALA A 225 -19.30 -9.00 10.98
N LEU A 226 -19.15 -8.83 9.66
CA LEU A 226 -19.54 -9.86 8.69
C LEU A 226 -18.78 -11.17 8.90
N ALA A 227 -17.46 -11.11 9.11
CA ALA A 227 -16.66 -12.29 9.40
C ALA A 227 -17.11 -12.99 10.70
N LEU A 228 -17.38 -12.23 11.77
CA LEU A 228 -17.89 -12.78 13.04
C LEU A 228 -19.31 -13.37 12.90
N GLY A 229 -20.17 -12.77 12.06
CA GLY A 229 -21.48 -13.32 11.70
C GLY A 229 -21.38 -14.63 10.93
N MET A 230 -20.42 -14.73 10.00
CA MET A 230 -20.14 -16.01 9.34
C MET A 230 -19.68 -17.06 10.35
N MET A 231 -18.78 -16.71 11.27
CA MET A 231 -18.33 -17.64 12.33
C MET A 231 -19.49 -18.11 13.21
N ASN A 232 -20.41 -17.21 13.56
CA ASN A 232 -21.61 -17.54 14.33
C ASN A 232 -22.40 -18.67 13.68
N VAL A 233 -22.72 -18.53 12.39
CA VAL A 233 -23.47 -19.54 11.62
C VAL A 233 -22.68 -20.84 11.50
N LEU A 234 -21.38 -20.76 11.18
CA LEU A 234 -20.52 -21.95 11.08
C LEU A 234 -20.49 -22.75 12.38
N ILE A 235 -20.43 -22.06 13.53
CA ILE A 235 -20.45 -22.68 14.87
C ILE A 235 -21.83 -23.27 15.17
N ALA A 236 -22.91 -22.51 14.94
CA ALA A 236 -24.28 -22.92 15.26
C ALA A 236 -24.74 -24.13 14.43
N GLU A 237 -24.32 -24.21 13.17
CA GLU A 237 -24.68 -25.28 12.24
C GLU A 237 -23.63 -26.41 12.17
N ASN A 238 -22.59 -26.34 13.01
CA ASN A 238 -21.52 -27.34 13.08
C ASN A 238 -20.80 -27.59 11.73
N LEU A 239 -20.53 -26.52 10.99
CA LEU A 239 -19.82 -26.52 9.70
C LEU A 239 -18.30 -26.33 9.88
N LEU A 240 -17.74 -26.89 10.96
CA LEU A 240 -16.35 -26.71 11.37
C LEU A 240 -15.51 -27.95 11.11
N ASP A 241 -14.23 -27.76 10.79
CA ASP A 241 -13.21 -28.82 10.83
C ASP A 241 -12.64 -28.92 12.24
N HIS A 242 -13.29 -29.71 13.09
CA HIS A 242 -12.88 -29.90 14.48
C HIS A 242 -11.46 -30.48 14.62
N ALA A 243 -11.02 -31.31 13.68
CA ALA A 243 -9.68 -31.89 13.73
C ALA A 243 -8.62 -30.82 13.48
N TYR A 244 -8.80 -30.01 12.43
CA TYR A 244 -7.89 -28.90 12.14
C TYR A 244 -7.84 -27.88 13.28
N ILE A 245 -9.01 -27.55 13.85
CA ILE A 245 -9.10 -26.64 15.00
C ILE A 245 -8.28 -27.19 16.18
N ALA A 246 -8.48 -28.45 16.56
CA ALA A 246 -7.77 -29.05 17.69
C ALA A 246 -6.24 -29.11 17.48
N GLU A 247 -5.81 -29.49 16.27
CA GLU A 247 -4.40 -29.74 15.97
C GLU A 247 -3.62 -28.44 15.70
N HIS A 248 -4.20 -27.50 14.97
CA HIS A 248 -3.45 -26.39 14.34
C HIS A 248 -3.92 -24.98 14.74
N THR A 249 -4.79 -24.85 15.74
CA THR A 249 -5.25 -23.53 16.23
C THR A 249 -5.06 -23.35 17.75
N MET A 250 -5.19 -22.11 18.21
CA MET A 250 -5.15 -21.71 19.61
C MET A 250 -6.23 -20.67 19.90
N GLY A 251 -6.95 -20.80 21.02
CA GLY A 251 -7.95 -19.82 21.45
C GLY A 251 -9.35 -19.99 20.88
N PHE A 252 -9.72 -21.20 20.43
CA PHE A 252 -11.04 -21.44 19.83
C PHE A 252 -12.20 -21.28 20.82
N ALA A 253 -12.03 -21.67 22.09
CA ALA A 253 -13.09 -21.56 23.09
C ALA A 253 -13.49 -20.10 23.31
N GLU A 254 -12.49 -19.22 23.38
CA GLU A 254 -12.62 -17.78 23.55
C GLU A 254 -13.21 -17.14 22.29
N LEU A 255 -12.71 -17.51 21.10
CA LEU A 255 -13.28 -17.04 19.84
C LEU A 255 -14.75 -17.46 19.68
N LYS A 256 -15.09 -18.69 20.06
CA LYS A 256 -16.47 -19.20 20.01
C LYS A 256 -17.40 -18.33 20.84
N VAL A 257 -17.02 -17.98 22.07
CA VAL A 257 -17.81 -17.08 22.92
C VAL A 257 -17.99 -15.73 22.24
N ARG A 258 -16.92 -15.14 21.67
CA ARG A 258 -17.00 -13.86 20.94
C ARG A 258 -17.93 -13.95 19.74
N ALA A 259 -17.74 -14.92 18.85
CA ALA A 259 -18.54 -15.09 17.63
C ALA A 259 -20.03 -15.30 17.93
N LEU A 260 -20.38 -15.99 19.02
CA LEU A 260 -21.78 -16.18 19.43
C LEU A 260 -22.49 -14.88 19.82
N THR A 261 -21.76 -13.80 20.13
CA THR A 261 -22.35 -12.47 20.35
C THR A 261 -22.73 -11.73 19.07
N TYR A 262 -22.39 -12.27 17.90
CA TYR A 262 -22.68 -11.71 16.57
C TYR A 262 -23.70 -12.56 15.80
N PRO A 263 -24.96 -12.70 16.28
CA PRO A 263 -25.98 -13.40 15.52
C PRO A 263 -26.23 -12.69 14.18
N PRO A 264 -26.67 -13.43 13.13
CA PRO A 264 -26.89 -12.86 11.79
C PRO A 264 -27.76 -11.59 11.79
N SER A 265 -28.81 -11.52 12.62
CA SER A 265 -29.68 -10.34 12.74
C SER A 265 -28.94 -9.07 13.18
N ARG A 266 -28.07 -9.18 14.20
CA ARG A 266 -27.21 -8.07 14.65
C ARG A 266 -26.23 -7.66 13.56
N VAL A 267 -25.63 -8.63 12.88
CA VAL A 267 -24.63 -8.38 11.84
C VAL A 267 -25.26 -7.74 10.60
N ALA A 268 -26.50 -8.11 10.26
CA ALA A 268 -27.29 -7.51 9.19
C ALA A 268 -27.50 -6.01 9.41
N GLU A 269 -27.87 -5.61 10.63
CA GLU A 269 -28.03 -4.21 11.03
C GLU A 269 -26.73 -3.41 10.91
N ILE A 270 -25.64 -3.93 11.50
CA ILE A 270 -24.31 -3.32 11.44
C ILE A 270 -23.90 -3.13 9.98
N CYS A 271 -23.92 -4.22 9.18
CA CYS A 271 -23.46 -4.20 7.80
C CYS A 271 -24.41 -3.49 6.83
N GLY A 272 -25.67 -3.24 7.24
CA GLY A 272 -26.71 -2.73 6.35
C GLY A 272 -26.94 -3.61 5.13
N ILE A 273 -27.07 -4.92 5.36
CA ILE A 273 -27.41 -5.97 4.37
C ILE A 273 -28.45 -6.92 4.97
N ASP A 274 -29.10 -7.74 4.15
CA ASP A 274 -30.10 -8.68 4.66
C ASP A 274 -29.48 -9.86 5.42
N GLU A 275 -30.17 -10.33 6.45
CA GLU A 275 -29.73 -11.43 7.31
C GLU A 275 -29.44 -12.72 6.53
N HIS A 276 -30.31 -13.07 5.57
CA HIS A 276 -30.16 -14.29 4.77
C HIS A 276 -28.86 -14.29 3.95
N VAL A 277 -28.35 -13.12 3.54
CA VAL A 277 -27.08 -13.02 2.79
C VAL A 277 -25.91 -13.52 3.63
N ILE A 278 -25.91 -13.23 4.94
CA ILE A 278 -24.86 -13.67 5.87
C ILE A 278 -24.93 -15.18 6.06
N VAL A 279 -26.15 -15.71 6.29
CA VAL A 279 -26.40 -17.14 6.50
C VAL A 279 -26.03 -17.94 5.26
N ASP A 280 -26.47 -17.51 4.08
CA ASP A 280 -26.19 -18.20 2.82
C ASP A 280 -24.71 -18.17 2.46
N LEU A 281 -24.03 -17.04 2.69
CA LEU A 281 -22.58 -16.93 2.50
C LEU A 281 -21.83 -17.87 3.42
N ALA A 282 -22.19 -17.91 4.71
CA ALA A 282 -21.54 -18.77 5.70
C ALA A 282 -21.74 -20.26 5.38
N ARG A 283 -22.96 -20.67 5.02
CA ARG A 283 -23.26 -22.05 4.60
C ARG A 283 -22.49 -22.45 3.36
N LEU A 284 -22.50 -21.60 2.33
CA LEU A 284 -21.75 -21.84 1.12
C LEU A 284 -20.25 -21.97 1.40
N TYR A 285 -19.68 -21.07 2.20
CA TYR A 285 -18.27 -21.10 2.57
C TYR A 285 -17.93 -22.36 3.40
N GLY A 286 -18.72 -22.67 4.43
CA GLY A 286 -18.49 -23.81 5.33
C GLY A 286 -18.70 -25.19 4.70
N SER A 287 -19.53 -25.29 3.66
CA SER A 287 -19.74 -26.55 2.91
C SER A 287 -18.76 -26.75 1.75
N THR A 288 -17.90 -25.76 1.44
CA THR A 288 -16.95 -25.84 0.32
C THR A 288 -15.54 -26.09 0.83
N LYS A 289 -14.89 -27.17 0.39
CA LYS A 289 -13.51 -27.50 0.83
C LYS A 289 -12.48 -26.56 0.20
N LYS A 290 -12.55 -26.36 -1.13
CA LYS A 290 -11.62 -25.49 -1.87
C LYS A 290 -12.08 -24.05 -1.86
N ALA A 291 -12.24 -23.50 -0.66
CA ALA A 291 -12.70 -22.14 -0.42
C ALA A 291 -11.53 -21.18 -0.23
N ALA A 292 -11.42 -20.21 -1.13
CA ALA A 292 -10.34 -19.23 -1.12
C ALA A 292 -10.85 -17.82 -0.83
N ILE A 293 -10.08 -17.06 -0.04
CA ILE A 293 -10.35 -15.66 0.27
C ILE A 293 -9.21 -14.80 -0.29
N ARG A 294 -9.54 -13.93 -1.26
CA ARG A 294 -8.63 -12.87 -1.69
C ARG A 294 -9.02 -11.57 -1.00
N MET A 295 -8.26 -11.21 0.03
CA MET A 295 -8.38 -9.89 0.67
C MET A 295 -7.54 -8.85 -0.07
N ASN A 296 -7.91 -7.58 -0.01
CA ASN A 296 -7.01 -6.47 -0.35
C ASN A 296 -7.28 -5.26 0.55
N TYR A 297 -6.53 -4.18 0.34
CA TYR A 297 -6.38 -3.11 1.31
C TYR A 297 -7.62 -2.21 1.47
N GLY A 298 -8.73 -2.43 0.76
CA GLY A 298 -9.93 -1.60 0.94
C GLY A 298 -10.52 -1.72 2.34
N LEU A 299 -10.64 -2.96 2.85
CA LEU A 299 -11.28 -3.24 4.14
C LEU A 299 -10.45 -2.80 5.36
N GLN A 300 -9.15 -2.53 5.19
CA GLN A 300 -8.28 -2.16 6.30
C GLN A 300 -8.16 -0.64 6.52
N ARG A 301 -8.72 0.19 5.63
CA ARG A 301 -8.57 1.66 5.63
C ARG A 301 -9.58 2.35 6.57
N VAL A 302 -9.93 1.69 7.66
CA VAL A 302 -10.87 2.15 8.69
C VAL A 302 -10.30 1.83 10.07
N ARG A 303 -10.82 2.46 11.13
CA ARG A 303 -10.38 2.19 12.52
C ARG A 303 -10.15 0.72 12.82
N GLY A 304 -11.15 -0.14 12.58
CA GLY A 304 -11.09 -1.58 12.89
C GLY A 304 -10.41 -2.47 11.85
N GLY A 305 -9.63 -1.90 10.93
CA GLY A 305 -9.08 -2.61 9.77
C GLY A 305 -8.16 -3.77 10.12
N GLY A 306 -7.38 -3.65 11.19
CA GLY A 306 -6.52 -4.73 11.67
C GLY A 306 -7.32 -5.90 12.21
N ASN A 307 -8.30 -5.62 13.08
CA ASN A 307 -9.20 -6.65 13.61
C ASN A 307 -10.08 -7.29 12.53
N ALA A 308 -10.54 -6.55 11.51
CA ALA A 308 -11.26 -7.12 10.38
C ALA A 308 -10.41 -8.18 9.65
N VAL A 309 -9.14 -7.89 9.38
CA VAL A 309 -8.21 -8.87 8.78
C VAL A 309 -8.01 -10.08 9.70
N ARG A 310 -7.89 -9.89 11.03
CA ARG A 310 -7.79 -11.02 11.98
C ARG A 310 -9.03 -11.92 11.94
N ALA A 311 -10.23 -11.34 11.92
CA ALA A 311 -11.48 -12.08 11.84
C ALA A 311 -11.53 -12.89 10.53
N ILE A 312 -11.28 -12.25 9.38
CA ILE A 312 -11.29 -12.93 8.08
C ILE A 312 -10.22 -14.04 8.01
N ALA A 313 -9.01 -13.76 8.51
CA ALA A 313 -7.92 -14.73 8.57
C ALA A 313 -8.22 -15.92 9.50
N SER A 314 -9.18 -15.83 10.40
CA SER A 314 -9.57 -16.96 11.25
C SER A 314 -10.46 -17.97 10.49
N LEU A 315 -11.19 -17.53 9.46
CA LEU A 315 -12.17 -18.36 8.75
C LEU A 315 -11.58 -19.65 8.13
N PRO A 316 -10.42 -19.64 7.44
CA PRO A 316 -9.93 -20.86 6.82
C PRO A 316 -9.50 -21.94 7.82
N SER A 317 -9.05 -21.54 9.01
CA SER A 317 -8.69 -22.46 10.09
C SER A 317 -9.91 -23.04 10.80
N LEU A 318 -11.09 -22.41 10.69
CA LEU A 318 -12.34 -22.92 11.23
C LEU A 318 -12.97 -24.00 10.33
N THR A 319 -12.85 -23.85 9.01
CA THR A 319 -13.47 -24.76 8.03
C THR A 319 -12.51 -25.81 7.46
N GLY A 320 -11.22 -25.75 7.83
CA GLY A 320 -10.20 -26.66 7.30
C GLY A 320 -9.77 -26.33 5.86
N ALA A 321 -10.15 -25.16 5.32
CA ALA A 321 -9.82 -24.77 3.94
C ALA A 321 -8.30 -24.76 3.67
N TRP A 322 -7.47 -24.56 4.71
CA TRP A 322 -6.00 -24.64 4.59
C TRP A 322 -5.46 -26.01 4.19
N ARG A 323 -6.22 -27.09 4.38
CA ARG A 323 -5.84 -28.46 3.96
C ARG A 323 -5.75 -28.56 2.44
N GLU A 324 -6.48 -27.73 1.72
CA GLU A 324 -6.49 -27.68 0.27
C GLU A 324 -5.51 -26.61 -0.24
N ARG A 325 -4.65 -26.94 -1.20
CA ARG A 325 -3.79 -25.92 -1.85
C ARG A 325 -4.58 -24.80 -2.54
N ALA A 326 -5.82 -25.12 -2.92
CA ALA A 326 -6.78 -24.22 -3.55
C ALA A 326 -7.77 -23.58 -2.54
N GLY A 327 -7.52 -23.74 -1.24
CA GLY A 327 -8.26 -23.11 -0.16
C GLY A 327 -7.33 -22.30 0.75
N GLY A 328 -7.92 -21.42 1.56
CA GLY A 328 -7.17 -20.54 2.44
C GLY A 328 -7.46 -19.06 2.22
N ALA A 329 -6.50 -18.22 2.59
CA ALA A 329 -6.58 -16.78 2.41
C ALA A 329 -5.28 -16.19 1.86
N LEU A 330 -5.40 -15.08 1.12
CA LEU A 330 -4.27 -14.27 0.68
C LEU A 330 -4.61 -12.78 0.74
N LEU A 331 -3.98 -12.07 1.67
CA LEU A 331 -3.88 -10.61 1.65
C LEU A 331 -2.55 -10.18 0.99
N SER A 332 -1.45 -10.79 1.41
CA SER A 332 -0.09 -10.52 0.94
C SER A 332 0.77 -11.78 1.02
N SER A 333 1.66 -11.97 0.04
CA SER A 333 2.69 -13.02 0.01
C SER A 333 4.08 -12.50 0.44
N GLY A 334 4.20 -11.22 0.78
CA GLY A 334 5.50 -10.55 0.94
C GLY A 334 6.32 -10.99 2.15
N GLY A 335 5.72 -11.76 3.06
CA GLY A 335 6.39 -12.41 4.18
C GLY A 335 7.11 -13.70 3.80
N TRP A 336 6.82 -14.30 2.64
CA TRP A 336 7.50 -15.52 2.20
C TRP A 336 8.97 -15.27 1.81
N ALA A 337 9.26 -14.14 1.17
CA ALA A 337 10.60 -13.81 0.72
C ALA A 337 11.55 -13.51 1.90
N PRO A 338 12.73 -14.16 1.98
CA PRO A 338 13.65 -14.02 3.11
C PRO A 338 14.56 -12.78 2.96
N VAL A 339 13.96 -11.60 2.86
CA VAL A 339 14.69 -10.31 2.78
C VAL A 339 15.52 -10.08 4.05
N ASP A 340 16.78 -9.69 3.89
CA ASP A 340 17.66 -9.29 4.97
C ASP A 340 17.63 -7.76 5.17
N SER A 341 16.57 -7.28 5.83
CA SER A 341 16.43 -5.85 6.12
C SER A 341 17.55 -5.31 7.01
N HIS A 342 18.17 -6.14 7.87
CA HIS A 342 19.27 -5.70 8.72
C HIS A 342 20.53 -5.42 7.89
N ALA A 343 20.85 -6.28 6.92
CA ALA A 343 21.93 -6.05 5.98
C ALA A 343 21.67 -4.81 5.09
N LEU A 344 20.44 -4.63 4.62
CA LEU A 344 20.07 -3.48 3.77
C LEU A 344 20.16 -2.15 4.55
N GLN A 345 19.58 -2.09 5.74
CA GLN A 345 19.32 -0.83 6.45
C GLN A 345 20.35 -0.49 7.53
N ARG A 346 21.13 -1.47 8.01
CA ARG A 346 22.17 -1.29 9.03
C ARG A 346 21.69 -0.47 10.23
N PRO A 347 20.67 -0.95 10.99
CA PRO A 347 20.19 -0.25 12.19
C PRO A 347 21.29 -0.08 13.26
N ASP A 348 22.35 -0.90 13.20
CA ASP A 348 23.54 -0.78 14.02
C ASP A 348 24.35 0.51 13.84
N LEU A 349 24.11 1.28 12.77
CA LEU A 349 24.69 2.61 12.61
C LEU A 349 24.03 3.67 13.50
N MET A 350 22.87 3.37 14.09
CA MET A 350 22.13 4.30 14.91
C MET A 350 22.84 4.54 16.26
N PRO A 351 23.04 5.81 16.68
CA PRO A 351 23.66 6.11 17.96
C PRO A 351 22.89 5.48 19.13
N GLY A 352 23.54 4.57 19.86
CA GLY A 352 22.95 3.91 21.03
C GLY A 352 22.14 2.64 20.72
N TRP A 353 22.17 2.12 19.49
CA TRP A 353 21.53 0.84 19.16
C TRP A 353 22.11 -0.34 19.97
N PRO A 354 21.29 -1.30 20.45
CA PRO A 354 19.83 -1.34 20.40
C PRO A 354 19.11 -0.67 21.56
N ALA A 355 19.85 -0.12 22.53
CA ALA A 355 19.30 0.38 23.79
C ALA A 355 18.49 1.68 23.67
N LYS A 356 18.83 2.54 22.69
CA LYS A 356 18.23 3.86 22.52
C LYS A 356 17.91 4.13 21.04
N PRO A 357 16.78 3.65 20.51
CA PRO A 357 16.38 3.96 19.14
C PRO A 357 15.97 5.44 19.01
N SER A 358 16.23 6.03 17.85
CA SER A 358 15.73 7.38 17.51
C SER A 358 14.20 7.40 17.47
N ARG A 359 13.62 8.58 17.76
CA ARG A 359 12.19 8.87 17.63
C ARG A 359 11.60 8.34 16.33
N VAL A 360 10.38 7.80 16.40
CA VAL A 360 9.60 7.35 15.24
C VAL A 360 8.43 8.31 15.01
N ILE A 361 8.23 8.77 13.77
CA ILE A 361 7.08 9.58 13.35
C ILE A 361 6.20 8.78 12.39
N ASN A 362 4.89 8.72 12.67
CA ASN A 362 3.94 8.05 11.79
C ASN A 362 3.66 8.89 10.54
N MET A 363 3.86 8.30 9.35
CA MET A 363 3.76 9.03 8.09
C MET A 363 2.35 9.58 7.78
N ASN A 364 1.31 9.01 8.40
CA ASN A 364 -0.07 9.47 8.24
C ASN A 364 -0.35 10.73 9.06
N ALA A 365 0.41 10.96 10.14
CA ALA A 365 0.29 12.12 11.02
C ALA A 365 1.29 13.23 10.67
N ILE A 366 1.75 13.28 9.40
CA ILE A 366 2.83 14.18 9.00
C ILE A 366 2.44 15.66 9.05
N GLY A 367 1.16 15.99 8.83
CA GLY A 367 0.66 17.36 8.98
C GLY A 367 0.83 17.85 10.42
N ASP A 368 0.47 17.00 11.39
CA ASP A 368 0.65 17.31 12.81
C ASP A 368 2.13 17.36 13.19
N ALA A 369 2.93 16.39 12.76
CA ALA A 369 4.34 16.32 13.06
C ALA A 369 5.12 17.54 12.53
N LEU A 370 4.80 18.04 11.33
CA LEU A 370 5.42 19.23 10.76
C LEU A 370 4.92 20.53 11.41
N LEU A 371 3.73 20.56 12.00
CA LEU A 371 3.22 21.75 12.69
C LEU A 371 3.58 21.77 14.19
N HIS A 372 4.02 20.65 14.75
CA HIS A 372 4.43 20.52 16.14
C HIS A 372 5.66 21.40 16.44
N ARG A 373 5.61 22.15 17.56
CA ARG A 373 6.69 23.09 17.95
C ARG A 373 7.88 22.43 18.63
N GLY A 374 7.74 21.17 19.01
CA GLY A 374 8.70 20.40 19.79
C GLY A 374 8.46 20.55 21.28
N ASP A 375 8.62 19.46 22.02
CA ASP A 375 8.57 19.41 23.48
C ASP A 375 9.26 18.14 23.99
N VAL A 376 9.16 17.85 25.29
CA VAL A 376 9.80 16.67 25.90
C VAL A 376 9.20 15.35 25.40
N ALA A 377 7.91 15.30 25.12
CA ALA A 377 7.21 14.08 24.71
C ALA A 377 7.39 13.80 23.22
N PHE A 378 7.25 14.83 22.40
CA PHE A 378 7.42 14.74 20.96
C PHE A 378 8.89 14.69 20.57
N GLY A 379 9.80 15.32 21.32
CA GLY A 379 11.17 15.57 20.90
C GLY A 379 11.32 16.88 20.10
N PRO A 380 12.44 17.09 19.40
CA PRO A 380 12.71 18.35 18.72
C PRO A 380 11.70 18.64 17.60
N LYS A 381 11.49 19.92 17.32
CA LYS A 381 10.75 20.38 16.13
C LYS A 381 11.36 19.77 14.87
N VAL A 382 10.54 19.39 13.89
CA VAL A 382 11.06 19.00 12.57
C VAL A 382 11.53 20.25 11.83
N GLU A 383 12.79 20.20 11.39
CA GLU A 383 13.50 21.31 10.74
C GLU A 383 14.05 20.94 9.37
N ALA A 384 14.29 19.65 9.11
CA ALA A 384 14.56 19.15 7.77
C ALA A 384 13.71 17.93 7.46
N ILE A 385 13.18 17.89 6.24
CA ILE A 385 12.49 16.73 5.69
C ILE A 385 13.08 16.39 4.33
N ILE A 386 13.42 15.13 4.12
CA ILE A 386 13.92 14.61 2.84
C ILE A 386 12.87 13.64 2.30
N VAL A 387 12.17 14.06 1.25
CA VAL A 387 11.11 13.30 0.60
C VAL A 387 11.68 12.56 -0.60
N TYR A 388 11.45 11.26 -0.66
CA TYR A 388 11.83 10.43 -1.80
C TYR A 388 10.83 9.27 -1.95
N ASN A 389 10.59 8.80 -3.17
CA ASN A 389 9.63 7.73 -3.44
C ASN A 389 8.22 8.00 -2.88
N SER A 390 7.80 9.26 -2.78
CA SER A 390 6.48 9.65 -2.23
C SER A 390 6.10 11.08 -2.59
N ASN A 391 4.79 11.38 -2.56
CA ASN A 391 4.21 12.70 -2.83
C ASN A 391 3.25 13.13 -1.70
N PRO A 392 3.74 13.36 -0.46
CA PRO A 392 2.92 13.56 0.74
C PRO A 392 1.85 14.64 0.62
N VAL A 393 2.13 15.78 -0.04
CA VAL A 393 1.15 16.87 -0.19
C VAL A 393 -0.10 16.43 -0.97
N ALA A 394 0.03 15.41 -1.82
CA ALA A 394 -1.10 14.79 -2.48
C ALA A 394 -1.69 13.59 -1.72
N VAL A 395 -0.84 12.71 -1.16
CA VAL A 395 -1.26 11.37 -0.72
C VAL A 395 -1.50 11.21 0.78
N ALA A 396 -0.90 12.05 1.63
CA ALA A 396 -1.10 11.99 3.07
C ALA A 396 -2.49 12.56 3.43
N PRO A 397 -3.15 12.01 4.47
CA PRO A 397 -4.46 12.51 4.90
C PRO A 397 -4.34 13.92 5.52
N ASP A 398 -5.48 14.61 5.64
CA ASP A 398 -5.54 16.00 6.11
C ASP A 398 -4.57 16.92 5.34
N SER A 399 -4.70 16.86 4.02
CA SER A 399 -3.76 17.47 3.08
C SER A 399 -3.63 18.99 3.21
N GLU A 400 -4.57 19.67 3.88
CA GLU A 400 -4.45 21.09 4.24
C GLU A 400 -3.37 21.30 5.32
N ARG A 401 -3.43 20.54 6.42
CA ARG A 401 -2.40 20.58 7.46
C ARG A 401 -1.04 20.14 6.94
N VAL A 402 -1.01 19.12 6.09
CA VAL A 402 0.22 18.69 5.41
C VAL A 402 0.81 19.85 4.60
N ALA A 403 0.02 20.49 3.74
CA ALA A 403 0.48 21.63 2.95
C ALA A 403 0.96 22.79 3.82
N ALA A 404 0.28 23.08 4.94
CA ALA A 404 0.69 24.11 5.90
C ALA A 404 2.04 23.77 6.57
N GLY A 405 2.26 22.51 6.92
CA GLY A 405 3.54 22.03 7.45
C GLY A 405 4.69 22.19 6.44
N PHE A 406 4.45 21.80 5.18
CA PHE A 406 5.42 21.96 4.09
C PHE A 406 5.66 23.43 3.68
N ALA A 407 4.69 24.34 3.93
CA ALA A 407 4.79 25.76 3.61
C ALA A 407 5.69 26.56 4.58
N ARG A 408 6.13 25.95 5.68
CA ARG A 408 6.98 26.61 6.68
C ARG A 408 8.32 27.08 6.08
N ASP A 409 8.62 28.38 6.17
CA ASP A 409 9.88 28.96 5.69
C ASP A 409 11.12 28.43 6.43
N ASP A 410 10.96 27.99 7.68
CA ASP A 410 12.03 27.46 8.51
C ASP A 410 12.26 25.94 8.34
N LEU A 411 11.50 25.28 7.48
CA LEU A 411 11.65 23.86 7.17
C LEU A 411 12.51 23.69 5.92
N LEU A 412 13.69 23.09 6.06
CA LEU A 412 14.45 22.59 4.91
C LEU A 412 13.70 21.40 4.29
N THR A 413 13.34 21.49 3.02
CA THR A 413 12.64 20.43 2.27
C THR A 413 13.49 20.03 1.07
N ILE A 414 13.99 18.80 1.06
CA ILE A 414 14.71 18.23 -0.08
C ILE A 414 13.81 17.17 -0.70
N VAL A 415 13.60 17.22 -2.02
CA VAL A 415 12.73 16.28 -2.72
C VAL A 415 13.52 15.58 -3.83
N LEU A 416 13.59 14.25 -3.78
CA LEU A 416 14.15 13.40 -4.84
C LEU A 416 13.00 12.87 -5.68
N GLU A 417 12.93 13.25 -6.96
CA GLU A 417 11.73 12.97 -7.76
C GLU A 417 12.01 12.95 -9.27
N HIS A 418 11.10 12.34 -10.04
CA HIS A 418 11.13 12.30 -11.51
C HIS A 418 10.45 13.52 -12.15
N PHE A 419 9.47 14.12 -11.47
CA PHE A 419 8.65 15.23 -11.95
C PHE A 419 8.42 16.29 -10.87
N GLN A 420 8.07 17.51 -11.26
CA GLN A 420 7.62 18.51 -10.30
C GLN A 420 6.19 18.21 -9.79
N THR A 421 6.08 17.27 -8.85
CA THR A 421 4.85 16.84 -8.15
C THR A 421 4.30 17.93 -7.22
N ASP A 422 3.14 17.71 -6.57
CA ASP A 422 2.59 18.68 -5.60
C ASP A 422 3.55 18.92 -4.43
N THR A 423 4.21 17.87 -3.91
CA THR A 423 5.23 18.04 -2.88
C THR A 423 6.47 18.78 -3.39
N ALA A 424 6.88 18.54 -4.65
CA ALA A 424 8.05 19.19 -5.23
C ALA A 424 7.93 20.73 -5.22
N ASP A 425 6.73 21.29 -5.31
CA ASP A 425 6.52 22.75 -5.28
C ASP A 425 6.92 23.40 -3.94
N TYR A 426 7.07 22.61 -2.88
CA TYR A 426 7.47 23.05 -1.53
C TYR A 426 8.96 22.84 -1.23
N ALA A 427 9.70 22.23 -2.17
CA ALA A 427 11.11 21.94 -2.00
C ALA A 427 11.97 23.22 -1.90
N ASP A 428 13.05 23.16 -1.14
CA ASP A 428 14.21 24.06 -1.23
C ASP A 428 15.17 23.56 -2.31
N LEU A 429 15.36 22.23 -2.37
CA LEU A 429 16.17 21.53 -3.36
C LEU A 429 15.35 20.40 -3.98
N LEU A 430 15.30 20.37 -5.30
CA LEU A 430 14.63 19.33 -6.08
C LEU A 430 15.68 18.59 -6.90
N LEU A 431 15.86 17.30 -6.61
CA LEU A 431 16.95 16.47 -7.10
C LEU A 431 16.43 15.40 -8.07
N PRO A 432 16.96 15.31 -9.30
CA PRO A 432 16.47 14.36 -10.29
C PRO A 432 16.89 12.93 -9.93
N ALA A 433 15.90 12.09 -9.60
CA ALA A 433 16.10 10.67 -9.32
C ALA A 433 16.00 9.83 -10.61
N THR A 434 16.71 8.70 -10.65
CA THR A 434 16.53 7.73 -11.74
C THR A 434 15.19 7.00 -11.65
N THR A 435 14.65 6.66 -12.80
CA THR A 435 13.57 5.70 -12.97
C THR A 435 14.13 4.27 -12.96
N GLN A 436 13.23 3.29 -12.78
CA GLN A 436 13.58 1.87 -12.78
C GLN A 436 14.42 1.39 -13.97
N LEU A 437 14.29 1.97 -15.18
CA LEU A 437 15.06 1.48 -16.34
C LEU A 437 16.54 1.88 -16.30
N GLU A 438 16.95 2.66 -15.31
CA GLU A 438 18.25 3.34 -15.28
C GLU A 438 19.13 2.91 -14.10
N HIS A 439 18.69 1.99 -13.24
CA HIS A 439 19.44 1.58 -12.06
C HIS A 439 19.33 0.09 -11.75
N LEU A 440 20.27 -0.41 -10.95
CA LEU A 440 20.20 -1.72 -10.33
C LEU A 440 19.19 -1.70 -9.17
N ASP A 441 18.35 -2.72 -9.09
CA ASP A 441 17.52 -2.97 -7.92
C ASP A 441 17.18 -4.47 -7.77
N VAL A 442 16.65 -4.85 -6.61
CA VAL A 442 16.08 -6.17 -6.35
C VAL A 442 14.72 -6.03 -5.69
N HIS A 443 13.82 -6.96 -6.03
CA HIS A 443 12.41 -6.87 -5.69
C HIS A 443 11.95 -8.17 -5.03
N LYS A 444 11.09 -8.03 -4.02
CA LYS A 444 10.18 -9.10 -3.60
C LYS A 444 8.78 -8.77 -4.06
N SER A 445 8.00 -9.79 -4.38
CA SER A 445 6.56 -9.62 -4.60
C SER A 445 5.76 -9.72 -3.31
N TYR A 446 4.59 -9.09 -3.29
CA TYR A 446 3.57 -9.26 -2.27
C TYR A 446 2.24 -9.82 -2.80
N GLY A 447 2.17 -10.16 -4.09
CA GLY A 447 1.05 -10.89 -4.69
C GLY A 447 1.42 -12.25 -5.29
N HIS A 448 2.70 -12.59 -5.40
CA HIS A 448 3.20 -13.92 -5.75
C HIS A 448 4.49 -14.23 -4.99
N THR A 449 5.09 -15.40 -5.21
CA THR A 449 6.22 -15.91 -4.44
C THR A 449 7.49 -15.97 -5.26
N HIS A 450 7.80 -14.89 -5.98
CA HIS A 450 9.06 -14.75 -6.72
C HIS A 450 9.87 -13.57 -6.18
N VAL A 451 11.19 -13.70 -6.24
CA VAL A 451 12.16 -12.62 -6.07
C VAL A 451 12.80 -12.30 -7.41
N MET A 452 13.16 -11.04 -7.64
CA MET A 452 13.54 -10.56 -8.96
C MET A 452 14.64 -9.51 -8.88
N VAL A 453 15.34 -9.34 -10.00
CA VAL A 453 16.41 -8.36 -10.15
C VAL A 453 16.13 -7.46 -11.34
N ASN A 454 16.32 -6.17 -11.14
CA ASN A 454 16.25 -5.16 -12.16
C ASN A 454 17.67 -4.76 -12.55
N LEU A 455 18.01 -4.87 -13.83
CA LEU A 455 19.27 -4.38 -14.37
C LEU A 455 18.99 -3.08 -15.15
N PRO A 456 19.90 -2.09 -15.10
CA PRO A 456 19.75 -0.87 -15.88
C PRO A 456 19.69 -1.22 -17.37
N ALA A 457 18.57 -0.89 -18.00
CA ALA A 457 18.37 -1.06 -19.44
C ALA A 457 19.01 0.08 -20.24
N ILE A 458 19.04 1.28 -19.66
CA ILE A 458 19.64 2.48 -20.25
C ILE A 458 20.50 3.20 -19.21
N ALA A 459 21.37 4.11 -19.67
CA ALA A 459 22.03 5.05 -18.78
C ALA A 459 21.00 6.05 -18.20
N PRO A 460 21.27 6.65 -17.04
CA PRO A 460 20.46 7.75 -16.52
C PRO A 460 20.25 8.86 -17.56
N VAL A 461 19.01 9.33 -17.69
CA VAL A 461 18.66 10.46 -18.56
C VAL A 461 19.04 11.77 -17.89
N GLY A 462 19.78 12.60 -18.62
CA GLY A 462 20.33 13.85 -18.11
C GLY A 462 21.31 13.60 -16.97
N ASP A 463 21.25 14.43 -15.95
CA ASP A 463 22.07 14.30 -14.74
C ASP A 463 21.35 13.54 -13.62
N ALA A 464 20.31 12.76 -13.93
CA ALA A 464 19.59 11.99 -12.91
C ALA A 464 20.51 10.99 -12.21
N ARG A 465 20.33 10.81 -10.89
CA ARG A 465 21.13 9.86 -10.08
C ARG A 465 20.22 8.87 -9.34
N PRO A 466 20.65 7.61 -9.12
CA PRO A 466 19.93 6.71 -8.23
C PRO A 466 19.90 7.27 -6.81
N ASN A 467 18.83 6.96 -6.07
CA ASN A 467 18.67 7.42 -4.69
C ASN A 467 19.92 7.08 -3.85
N THR A 468 20.47 5.88 -4.04
CA THR A 468 21.70 5.45 -3.35
C THR A 468 22.88 6.40 -3.61
N GLU A 469 23.08 6.88 -4.84
CA GLU A 469 24.16 7.81 -5.14
C GLU A 469 23.89 9.22 -4.62
N ILE A 470 22.63 9.65 -4.57
CA ILE A 470 22.26 10.94 -3.97
C ILE A 470 22.60 10.94 -2.46
N PHE A 471 22.22 9.88 -1.74
CA PHE A 471 22.54 9.75 -0.32
C PHE A 471 24.04 9.53 -0.05
N ARG A 472 24.77 8.81 -0.92
CA ARG A 472 26.24 8.79 -0.89
C ARG A 472 26.81 10.19 -1.07
N GLY A 473 26.26 10.98 -2.00
CA GLY A 473 26.62 12.38 -2.22
C GLY A 473 26.46 13.23 -0.95
N PHE A 474 25.33 13.11 -0.25
CA PHE A 474 25.12 13.78 1.03
C PHE A 474 26.17 13.34 2.07
N ALA A 475 26.40 12.03 2.22
CA ALA A 475 27.38 11.51 3.16
C ALA A 475 28.80 12.06 2.90
N ARG A 476 29.26 12.09 1.65
CA ARG A 476 30.58 12.65 1.28
C ARG A 476 30.70 14.12 1.65
N HIS A 477 29.71 14.94 1.29
CA HIS A 477 29.75 16.39 1.54
C HIS A 477 29.56 16.75 3.03
N MET A 478 28.93 15.85 3.80
CA MET A 478 28.84 15.98 5.27
C MET A 478 30.10 15.48 6.00
N GLY A 479 31.07 14.91 5.28
CA GLY A 479 32.30 14.38 5.87
C GLY A 479 32.11 13.08 6.68
N LEU A 480 31.06 12.31 6.38
CA LEU A 480 30.86 10.98 6.96
C LEU A 480 31.79 9.97 6.28
N ASP A 481 32.36 9.05 7.05
CA ASP A 481 33.40 8.12 6.57
C ASP A 481 33.04 6.64 6.77
N GLU A 482 31.84 6.33 7.29
CA GLU A 482 31.42 4.95 7.51
C GLU A 482 31.36 4.15 6.19
N PRO A 483 32.13 3.05 6.05
CA PRO A 483 32.19 2.29 4.80
C PRO A 483 30.81 1.80 4.33
N ALA A 484 29.93 1.48 5.26
CA ALA A 484 28.56 1.04 4.98
C ALA A 484 27.72 2.08 4.21
N LEU A 485 28.07 3.36 4.26
CA LEU A 485 27.39 4.41 3.49
C LEU A 485 27.83 4.43 2.02
N PHE A 486 28.99 3.84 1.71
CA PHE A 486 29.64 3.93 0.40
C PHE A 486 29.73 2.60 -0.34
N GLU A 487 29.18 1.52 0.22
CA GLU A 487 29.03 0.23 -0.48
C GLU A 487 28.30 0.41 -1.81
N SER A 488 28.73 -0.31 -2.85
CA SER A 488 28.11 -0.25 -4.18
C SER A 488 26.71 -0.86 -4.20
N ASP A 489 25.87 -0.47 -5.16
CA ASP A 489 24.53 -1.06 -5.34
C ASP A 489 24.61 -2.59 -5.54
N GLU A 490 25.64 -3.10 -6.23
CA GLU A 490 25.87 -4.53 -6.43
C GLU A 490 26.18 -5.25 -5.11
N THR A 491 26.98 -4.64 -4.23
CA THR A 491 27.27 -5.18 -2.89
C THR A 491 26.01 -5.29 -2.06
N ILE A 492 25.15 -4.27 -2.10
CA ILE A 492 23.88 -4.24 -1.37
C ILE A 492 22.91 -5.28 -1.95
N ALA A 493 22.82 -5.40 -3.28
CA ALA A 493 21.99 -6.38 -3.96
C ALA A 493 22.35 -7.82 -3.55
N ARG A 494 23.66 -8.12 -3.48
CA ARG A 494 24.19 -9.41 -3.00
C ARG A 494 23.80 -9.72 -1.55
N ALA A 495 23.57 -8.71 -0.72
CA ALA A 495 23.20 -8.88 0.68
C ALA A 495 21.68 -8.79 0.92
N ALA A 496 20.86 -8.54 -0.10
CA ALA A 496 19.45 -8.22 0.07
C ALA A 496 18.58 -9.39 0.56
N PHE A 497 19.01 -10.62 0.32
CA PHE A 497 18.31 -11.84 0.73
C PHE A 497 19.21 -12.74 1.57
N ARG A 498 18.60 -13.46 2.52
CA ARG A 498 19.27 -14.55 3.23
C ARG A 498 19.34 -15.77 2.30
N TRP A 499 20.37 -15.86 1.48
CA TRP A 499 20.54 -16.93 0.47
C TRP A 499 20.61 -18.35 1.03
N GLN A 500 20.90 -18.50 2.33
CA GLN A 500 20.90 -19.79 3.02
C GLN A 500 19.51 -20.23 3.50
N ASP A 501 18.47 -19.41 3.31
CA ASP A 501 17.11 -19.75 3.64
C ASP A 501 16.60 -20.87 2.70
N LYS A 502 15.92 -21.88 3.27
CA LYS A 502 15.39 -23.03 2.53
C LYS A 502 14.49 -22.62 1.35
N THR A 503 13.80 -21.49 1.45
CA THR A 503 12.93 -20.98 0.37
C THR A 503 13.72 -20.52 -0.87
N LEU A 504 15.03 -20.34 -0.76
CA LEU A 504 15.96 -19.98 -1.84
C LEU A 504 17.00 -21.08 -2.11
N GLU A 505 16.75 -22.32 -1.69
CA GLU A 505 17.64 -23.44 -1.98
C GLU A 505 17.94 -23.54 -3.49
N GLY A 506 19.22 -23.56 -3.84
CA GLY A 506 19.68 -23.57 -5.25
C GLY A 506 19.68 -22.19 -5.93
N VAL A 507 19.30 -21.11 -5.25
CA VAL A 507 19.32 -19.74 -5.76
C VAL A 507 20.42 -18.93 -5.08
N SER A 508 21.23 -18.26 -5.87
CA SER A 508 22.23 -17.26 -5.46
C SER A 508 22.02 -15.94 -6.21
N TRP A 509 22.72 -14.89 -5.77
CA TRP A 509 22.78 -13.62 -6.51
C TRP A 509 23.13 -13.81 -7.99
N GLU A 510 24.14 -14.62 -8.31
CA GLU A 510 24.56 -14.81 -9.70
C GLU A 510 23.48 -15.48 -10.55
N THR A 511 22.86 -16.53 -10.01
CA THR A 511 21.78 -17.22 -10.71
C THR A 511 20.54 -16.32 -10.87
N LEU A 512 20.23 -15.48 -9.86
CA LEU A 512 19.12 -14.53 -9.95
C LEU A 512 19.45 -13.43 -10.98
N LYS A 513 20.66 -12.86 -10.94
CA LYS A 513 21.15 -11.85 -11.89
C LYS A 513 21.06 -12.34 -13.33
N GLN A 514 21.44 -13.60 -13.57
CA GLN A 514 21.33 -14.22 -14.89
C GLN A 514 19.87 -14.51 -15.28
N ALA A 515 19.07 -15.07 -14.37
CA ALA A 515 17.70 -15.50 -14.65
C ALA A 515 16.66 -14.36 -14.66
N GLY A 516 16.94 -13.22 -14.04
CA GLY A 516 16.02 -12.09 -13.85
C GLY A 516 15.01 -12.29 -12.71
N TRP A 517 14.59 -13.53 -12.46
CA TRP A 517 13.65 -13.89 -11.41
C TRP A 517 13.85 -15.33 -10.93
N ALA A 518 13.42 -15.62 -9.70
CA ALA A 518 13.42 -16.94 -9.11
C ALA A 518 12.15 -17.17 -8.28
N LYS A 519 11.51 -18.33 -8.45
CA LYS A 519 10.37 -18.77 -7.61
C LYS A 519 10.93 -19.29 -6.28
N LEU A 520 10.26 -18.94 -5.18
CA LEU A 520 10.57 -19.47 -3.86
C LEU A 520 10.17 -20.95 -3.77
N ASN A 521 11.00 -21.77 -3.15
CA ASN A 521 10.71 -23.17 -2.84
C ASN A 521 9.74 -23.24 -1.64
N LEU A 522 8.45 -23.35 -1.94
CA LEU A 522 7.36 -23.39 -0.95
C LEU A 522 6.46 -24.59 -1.22
N PRO A 523 5.91 -25.23 -0.17
CA PRO A 523 4.85 -26.22 -0.33
C PRO A 523 3.61 -25.63 -1.02
N ASP A 524 2.90 -26.46 -1.78
CA ASP A 524 1.67 -26.04 -2.48
C ASP A 524 0.58 -25.57 -1.51
N ALA A 525 0.45 -26.24 -0.37
CA ALA A 525 -0.45 -25.91 0.74
C ALA A 525 0.36 -25.66 2.03
N PRO A 526 0.94 -24.46 2.22
CA PRO A 526 1.89 -24.20 3.31
C PRO A 526 1.33 -24.42 4.72
N PHE A 527 0.00 -24.38 4.88
CA PHE A 527 -0.68 -24.47 6.18
C PHE A 527 -1.61 -25.68 6.32
N ALA A 528 -1.51 -26.67 5.43
CA ALA A 528 -2.34 -27.88 5.48
C ALA A 528 -2.21 -28.64 6.80
N GLU A 529 -0.98 -28.65 7.36
CA GLU A 529 -0.62 -29.32 8.61
C GLU A 529 -0.14 -28.31 9.67
N GLY A 530 -0.68 -27.09 9.65
CA GLY A 530 -0.22 -25.99 10.52
C GLY A 530 1.10 -25.39 10.04
N GLY A 531 2.06 -25.14 10.94
CA GLY A 531 3.34 -24.51 10.57
C GLY A 531 3.24 -23.00 10.33
N PHE A 532 2.29 -22.35 11.01
CA PHE A 532 2.17 -20.90 11.01
C PHE A 532 3.43 -20.27 11.58
N ARG A 533 3.75 -19.04 11.15
CA ARG A 533 4.94 -18.31 11.63
C ARG A 533 4.72 -17.63 12.98
N THR A 534 3.65 -18.01 13.68
CA THR A 534 3.36 -17.55 15.04
C THR A 534 4.31 -18.22 16.03
N PRO A 535 4.49 -17.66 17.24
CA PRO A 535 5.27 -18.30 18.29
C PRO A 535 4.78 -19.72 18.64
N SER A 536 3.48 -19.97 18.55
CA SER A 536 2.87 -21.29 18.81
C SER A 536 2.99 -22.29 17.65
N GLY A 537 3.37 -21.86 16.45
CA GLY A 537 3.30 -22.68 15.23
C GLY A 537 1.87 -22.92 14.71
N LYS A 538 0.87 -22.34 15.37
CA LYS A 538 -0.58 -22.51 15.13
C LYS A 538 -1.24 -21.20 14.69
N CYS A 539 -2.43 -21.28 14.11
CA CYS A 539 -3.27 -20.10 13.91
C CYS A 539 -3.75 -19.58 15.28
N GLU A 540 -3.37 -18.36 15.64
CA GLU A 540 -3.69 -17.75 16.94
C GLU A 540 -4.99 -16.94 16.84
N PHE A 541 -6.13 -17.56 17.17
CA PHE A 541 -7.39 -16.81 17.31
C PHE A 541 -7.34 -15.87 18.52
N TYR A 542 -6.83 -16.39 19.63
CA TYR A 542 -6.44 -15.62 20.80
C TYR A 542 -4.94 -15.30 20.72
N SER A 543 -4.60 -14.02 20.75
CA SER A 543 -3.20 -13.56 20.70
C SER A 543 -2.72 -13.10 22.08
N GLU A 544 -1.92 -13.95 22.74
CA GLU A 544 -1.27 -13.61 24.01
C GLU A 544 -0.39 -12.36 23.87
N ARG A 545 0.22 -12.16 22.70
CA ARG A 545 1.03 -10.96 22.40
C ARG A 545 0.22 -9.67 22.41
N LEU A 546 -1.05 -9.70 22.03
CA LEU A 546 -1.93 -8.53 22.13
C LEU A 546 -2.36 -8.29 23.58
N ALA A 547 -2.69 -9.35 24.32
CA ALA A 547 -3.02 -9.25 25.75
C ALA A 547 -1.86 -8.63 26.55
N GLN A 548 -0.62 -9.02 26.27
CA GLN A 548 0.58 -8.44 26.88
C GLN A 548 0.81 -6.95 26.53
N GLN A 549 0.23 -6.49 25.42
CA GLN A 549 0.23 -5.08 25.02
C GLN A 549 -0.98 -4.31 25.61
N GLY A 550 -1.83 -4.96 26.41
CA GLY A 550 -3.06 -4.37 26.94
C GLY A 550 -4.18 -4.23 25.91
N LEU A 551 -4.07 -4.92 24.77
CA LEU A 551 -5.07 -4.92 23.71
C LEU A 551 -5.95 -6.17 23.79
N ASP A 552 -7.15 -6.12 23.20
CA ASP A 552 -8.05 -7.28 23.14
C ASP A 552 -7.36 -8.43 22.36
N PRO A 553 -7.17 -9.61 22.99
CA PRO A 553 -6.53 -10.75 22.34
C PRO A 553 -7.38 -11.40 21.26
N LEU A 554 -8.68 -11.13 21.17
CA LEU A 554 -9.58 -11.69 20.15
C LEU A 554 -9.90 -10.67 19.06
N PRO A 555 -10.21 -11.11 17.82
CA PRO A 555 -10.77 -10.21 16.82
C PRO A 555 -12.15 -9.68 17.24
N ASP A 556 -12.43 -8.42 16.92
CA ASP A 556 -13.74 -7.81 17.15
C ASP A 556 -14.15 -6.82 16.03
N TYR A 557 -15.41 -6.41 16.02
CA TYR A 557 -15.85 -5.26 15.23
C TYR A 557 -15.62 -3.97 16.02
N LEU A 558 -14.79 -3.09 15.46
CA LEU A 558 -14.61 -1.72 15.96
C LEU A 558 -15.27 -0.75 14.97
N PRO A 559 -16.30 0.01 15.39
CA PRO A 559 -16.97 0.94 14.50
C PRO A 559 -15.98 2.01 14.01
N PRO A 560 -16.05 2.40 12.72
CA PRO A 560 -15.24 3.50 12.19
C PRO A 560 -15.40 4.76 13.03
N TYR A 561 -14.33 5.55 13.21
CA TYR A 561 -14.37 6.82 13.95
C TYR A 561 -15.43 7.79 13.39
N GLU A 562 -15.62 7.79 12.07
CA GLU A 562 -16.56 8.62 11.35
C GLU A 562 -17.60 7.71 10.68
N SER A 563 -18.60 7.31 11.48
CA SER A 563 -19.74 6.53 11.04
C SER A 563 -20.95 6.82 11.92
N ALA A 564 -22.15 6.38 11.52
CA ALA A 564 -23.34 6.48 12.36
C ALA A 564 -23.16 5.76 13.71
N ASP A 565 -22.43 4.63 13.73
CA ASP A 565 -22.21 3.82 14.93
C ASP A 565 -21.10 4.41 15.82
N GLY A 566 -20.05 5.00 15.22
CA GLY A 566 -18.90 5.54 15.95
C GLY A 566 -19.00 7.03 16.30
N ALA A 567 -19.76 7.81 15.54
CA ALA A 567 -19.93 9.26 15.71
C ALA A 567 -21.30 9.74 15.20
N PRO A 568 -22.41 9.42 15.91
CA PRO A 568 -23.78 9.72 15.45
C PRO A 568 -24.04 11.21 15.25
N GLU A 569 -23.49 12.08 16.08
CA GLU A 569 -23.62 13.55 15.93
C GLU A 569 -22.90 14.06 14.67
N LEU A 570 -21.75 13.47 14.33
CA LEU A 570 -21.04 13.80 13.10
C LEU A 570 -21.81 13.29 11.88
N ALA A 571 -22.34 12.07 11.94
CA ALA A 571 -23.17 11.48 10.89
C ALA A 571 -24.48 12.25 10.65
N ALA A 572 -25.03 12.91 11.68
CA ALA A 572 -26.17 13.79 11.50
C ALA A 572 -25.83 15.07 10.70
N ARG A 573 -24.58 15.56 10.78
CA ARG A 573 -24.10 16.72 10.01
C ARG A 573 -23.57 16.34 8.63
N TYR A 574 -22.94 15.18 8.53
CA TYR A 574 -22.27 14.66 7.34
C TYR A 574 -22.73 13.22 7.11
N PRO A 575 -23.87 13.01 6.43
CA PRO A 575 -24.55 11.72 6.40
C PRO A 575 -23.98 10.72 5.38
N LEU A 576 -23.03 11.13 4.53
CA LEU A 576 -22.47 10.29 3.47
C LEU A 576 -21.08 9.80 3.88
N ALA A 577 -20.87 8.48 3.85
CA ALA A 577 -19.52 7.92 3.90
C ALA A 577 -18.79 8.18 2.58
N MET A 578 -17.50 8.48 2.64
CA MET A 578 -16.66 8.65 1.46
C MET A 578 -15.55 7.61 1.42
N ILE A 579 -15.41 6.95 0.26
CA ILE A 579 -14.25 6.12 -0.06
C ILE A 579 -13.55 6.64 -1.32
N SER A 580 -12.24 6.42 -1.39
CA SER A 580 -11.41 6.88 -2.51
C SER A 580 -10.56 5.77 -3.14
N PRO A 581 -11.17 4.74 -3.73
CA PRO A 581 -10.43 3.65 -4.38
C PRO A 581 -9.66 4.14 -5.61
N PRO A 582 -8.60 3.44 -6.02
CA PRO A 582 -7.76 3.88 -7.14
C PRO A 582 -8.51 3.89 -8.48
N ALA A 583 -8.21 4.88 -9.32
CA ALA A 583 -8.59 4.89 -10.72
C ALA A 583 -7.78 3.87 -11.52
N ARG A 584 -8.30 3.46 -12.69
CA ARG A 584 -7.72 2.35 -13.47
C ARG A 584 -6.32 2.69 -14.01
N ASN A 585 -6.15 3.90 -14.53
CA ASN A 585 -4.91 4.33 -15.17
C ASN A 585 -3.96 5.12 -14.27
N PHE A 586 -4.34 5.34 -13.01
CA PHE A 586 -3.44 5.91 -12.00
C PHE A 586 -2.94 4.82 -11.05
N LEU A 587 -1.89 5.17 -10.30
CA LEU A 587 -1.42 4.39 -9.17
C LEU A 587 -1.12 5.37 -8.03
N ASN A 588 -2.07 5.53 -7.12
CA ASN A 588 -2.06 6.65 -6.17
C ASN A 588 -1.91 7.97 -6.95
N SER A 589 -0.85 8.75 -6.68
CA SER A 589 -0.52 9.97 -7.45
C SER A 589 0.49 9.73 -8.59
N THR A 590 0.92 8.51 -8.84
CA THR A 590 1.80 8.17 -9.97
C THR A 590 0.98 8.03 -11.26
N PHE A 591 1.59 8.42 -12.39
CA PHE A 591 1.01 8.46 -13.75
C PHE A 591 -0.03 9.54 -14.04
N VAL A 592 -0.49 10.28 -13.02
CA VAL A 592 -1.45 11.40 -13.19
C VAL A 592 -0.94 12.47 -14.15
N ASN A 593 0.38 12.63 -14.26
CA ASN A 593 1.03 13.58 -15.15
C ASN A 593 1.13 13.13 -16.62
N ILE A 594 0.89 11.86 -16.91
CA ILE A 594 1.00 11.29 -18.25
C ILE A 594 -0.33 11.51 -18.99
N GLU A 595 -0.34 12.42 -19.96
CA GLU A 595 -1.54 12.86 -20.66
C GLU A 595 -2.30 11.72 -21.35
N SER A 596 -1.57 10.78 -21.95
CA SER A 596 -2.13 9.61 -22.63
C SER A 596 -2.93 8.69 -21.69
N LEU A 597 -2.63 8.72 -20.38
CA LEU A 597 -3.33 7.97 -19.33
C LEU A 597 -4.41 8.83 -18.67
N ARG A 598 -4.10 10.10 -18.35
CA ARG A 598 -5.02 11.05 -17.71
C ARG A 598 -6.25 11.35 -18.56
N SER A 599 -6.09 11.49 -19.87
CA SER A 599 -7.22 11.75 -20.79
C SER A 599 -8.30 10.67 -20.76
N THR A 600 -7.95 9.43 -20.39
CA THR A 600 -8.94 8.35 -20.22
C THR A 600 -9.73 8.47 -18.91
N GLU A 601 -9.14 9.08 -17.88
CA GLU A 601 -9.82 9.34 -16.59
C GLU A 601 -10.62 10.65 -16.62
N GLY A 602 -10.25 11.60 -17.48
CA GLY A 602 -10.95 12.87 -17.68
C GLY A 602 -10.65 13.88 -16.58
N GLU A 603 -11.64 14.10 -15.70
CA GLU A 603 -11.58 15.03 -14.57
C GLU A 603 -11.96 14.30 -13.26
N PRO A 604 -11.66 14.87 -12.07
CA PRO A 604 -12.14 14.33 -10.80
C PRO A 604 -13.68 14.17 -10.82
N HIS A 605 -14.16 12.97 -10.50
CA HIS A 605 -15.58 12.67 -10.43
C HIS A 605 -15.95 12.03 -9.08
N LEU A 606 -17.22 12.17 -8.72
CA LEU A 606 -17.82 11.59 -7.53
C LEU A 606 -19.02 10.72 -7.93
N ASP A 607 -18.98 9.43 -7.62
CA ASP A 607 -20.16 8.59 -7.74
C ASP A 607 -21.08 8.81 -6.55
N ILE A 608 -22.35 9.06 -6.84
CA ILE A 608 -23.40 9.26 -5.85
C ILE A 608 -24.65 8.49 -6.25
N HIS A 609 -25.28 7.82 -5.28
CA HIS A 609 -26.50 7.06 -5.51
C HIS A 609 -27.66 7.99 -5.93
N PRO A 610 -28.57 7.56 -6.83
CA PRO A 610 -29.69 8.40 -7.27
C PRO A 610 -30.54 8.99 -6.14
N ALA A 611 -30.81 8.21 -5.10
CA ALA A 611 -31.56 8.69 -3.93
C ALA A 611 -30.82 9.80 -3.15
N ASP A 612 -29.51 9.66 -2.97
CA ASP A 612 -28.70 10.66 -2.26
C ASP A 612 -28.52 11.93 -3.09
N ALA A 613 -28.40 11.78 -4.41
CA ALA A 613 -28.33 12.91 -5.34
C ALA A 613 -29.65 13.67 -5.38
N GLN A 614 -30.78 12.96 -5.44
CA GLN A 614 -32.12 13.56 -5.47
C GLN A 614 -32.41 14.36 -4.20
N SER A 615 -32.05 13.87 -3.01
CA SER A 615 -32.26 14.60 -1.76
C SER A 615 -31.41 15.88 -1.64
N ARG A 616 -30.48 16.11 -2.58
CA ARG A 616 -29.53 17.23 -2.62
C ARG A 616 -29.66 18.09 -3.87
N ASP A 617 -30.69 17.87 -4.68
CA ASP A 617 -30.90 18.54 -5.98
C ASP A 617 -29.68 18.44 -6.93
N ILE A 618 -28.94 17.32 -6.85
CA ILE A 618 -27.78 17.03 -7.69
C ILE A 618 -28.24 16.23 -8.91
N VAL A 619 -27.89 16.73 -10.09
CA VAL A 619 -28.10 16.04 -11.37
C VAL A 619 -26.77 15.48 -11.88
N ASP A 620 -26.85 14.47 -12.76
CA ASP A 620 -25.67 13.91 -13.41
C ASP A 620 -24.90 15.00 -14.18
N GLY A 621 -23.58 15.01 -14.04
CA GLY A 621 -22.70 16.02 -14.63
C GLY A 621 -22.67 17.38 -13.91
N ALA A 622 -23.41 17.55 -12.80
CA ALA A 622 -23.29 18.76 -12.00
C ALA A 622 -21.89 18.90 -11.39
N GLN A 623 -21.41 20.14 -11.27
CA GLN A 623 -20.26 20.42 -10.41
C GLN A 623 -20.74 20.32 -8.96
N VAL A 624 -20.03 19.56 -8.13
CA VAL A 624 -20.35 19.40 -6.71
C VAL A 624 -19.17 19.70 -5.82
N ARG A 625 -19.46 20.15 -4.60
CA ARG A 625 -18.52 20.34 -3.51
C ARG A 625 -18.72 19.23 -2.49
N ILE A 626 -17.67 18.49 -2.21
CA ILE A 626 -17.61 17.44 -1.18
C ILE A 626 -16.85 18.03 0.00
N PHE A 627 -17.43 18.01 1.20
CA PHE A 627 -16.84 18.73 2.33
C PHE A 627 -17.17 18.13 3.70
N ASN A 628 -16.34 18.50 4.68
CA ASN A 628 -16.61 18.37 6.11
C ASN A 628 -15.87 19.47 6.88
N ASP A 629 -15.75 19.32 8.21
CA ASP A 629 -15.09 20.29 9.09
C ASP A 629 -13.60 20.52 8.74
N ARG A 630 -12.93 19.56 8.07
CA ARG A 630 -11.51 19.65 7.72
C ARG A 630 -11.24 20.41 6.43
N GLY A 631 -12.14 20.31 5.45
CA GLY A 631 -11.90 20.91 4.15
C GLY A 631 -12.94 20.53 3.11
N SER A 632 -12.63 20.81 1.85
CA SER A 632 -13.51 20.46 0.73
C SER A 632 -12.74 20.20 -0.55
N MET A 633 -13.34 19.46 -1.47
CA MET A 633 -12.88 19.32 -2.85
C MET A 633 -14.06 19.46 -3.83
N GLN A 634 -13.76 19.77 -5.09
CA GLN A 634 -14.73 19.81 -6.17
C GLN A 634 -14.57 18.63 -7.13
N ALA A 635 -15.68 18.12 -7.63
CA ALA A 635 -15.71 17.06 -8.62
C ALA A 635 -16.97 17.16 -9.50
N ARG A 636 -16.95 16.42 -10.63
CA ARG A 636 -18.13 16.17 -11.47
C ARG A 636 -18.97 15.06 -10.85
N ALA A 637 -20.24 15.29 -10.57
CA ALA A 637 -21.14 14.25 -10.09
C ALA A 637 -21.42 13.22 -11.20
N ARG A 638 -21.30 11.93 -10.87
CA ARG A 638 -21.80 10.81 -11.66
C ARG A 638 -22.91 10.13 -10.87
N VAL A 639 -24.16 10.33 -11.27
CA VAL A 639 -25.31 9.76 -10.59
C VAL A 639 -25.46 8.30 -11.02
N THR A 640 -25.20 7.36 -10.11
CA THR A 640 -25.13 5.93 -10.44
C THR A 640 -25.49 5.05 -9.24
N ASP A 641 -26.13 3.91 -9.50
CA ASP A 641 -26.44 2.88 -8.51
C ASP A 641 -25.24 1.99 -8.14
N LYS A 642 -24.04 2.28 -8.65
CA LYS A 642 -22.81 1.55 -8.29
C LYS A 642 -22.35 1.83 -6.87
N ALA A 643 -22.49 3.08 -6.42
CA ALA A 643 -22.34 3.43 -5.01
C ALA A 643 -23.66 3.10 -4.31
N ARG A 644 -23.61 2.39 -3.17
CA ARG A 644 -24.81 2.17 -2.35
C ARG A 644 -25.33 3.50 -1.80
N ALA A 645 -26.62 3.56 -1.44
CA ALA A 645 -27.15 4.71 -0.71
C ALA A 645 -26.37 4.94 0.60
N GLY A 646 -26.12 6.20 0.93
CA GLY A 646 -25.28 6.63 2.06
C GLY A 646 -23.77 6.60 1.79
N LEU A 647 -23.34 6.29 0.57
CA LEU A 647 -21.93 6.22 0.18
C LEU A 647 -21.67 7.07 -1.07
N VAL A 648 -20.56 7.79 -1.05
CA VAL A 648 -19.99 8.44 -2.23
C VAL A 648 -18.58 7.93 -2.52
N VAL A 649 -18.22 7.87 -3.81
CA VAL A 649 -16.95 7.29 -4.25
C VAL A 649 -16.18 8.29 -5.10
N GLY A 650 -15.07 8.81 -4.58
CA GLY A 650 -14.17 9.69 -5.31
C GLY A 650 -12.95 8.93 -5.84
N LEU A 651 -12.89 8.63 -7.14
CA LEU A 651 -11.81 7.78 -7.66
C LEU A 651 -10.43 8.48 -7.64
N SER A 652 -9.48 7.78 -7.04
CA SER A 652 -8.04 8.09 -7.01
C SER A 652 -7.63 9.36 -6.29
N ILE A 653 -6.32 9.60 -6.27
CA ILE A 653 -5.69 10.78 -5.69
C ILE A 653 -5.10 11.59 -6.83
N TRP A 654 -5.82 12.62 -7.24
CA TRP A 654 -5.36 13.57 -8.25
C TRP A 654 -4.22 14.43 -7.70
N TRP A 655 -3.34 14.87 -8.62
CA TRP A 655 -2.44 15.96 -8.30
C TRP A 655 -3.28 17.20 -8.05
N LYS A 656 -3.01 17.89 -6.94
CA LYS A 656 -3.75 19.09 -6.55
C LYS A 656 -3.70 20.13 -7.66
N LYS A 657 -2.51 20.35 -8.25
CA LYS A 657 -2.33 21.30 -9.36
C LYS A 657 -3.04 20.93 -10.68
N LEU A 658 -3.57 19.72 -10.79
CA LEU A 658 -4.35 19.26 -11.96
C LEU A 658 -5.84 19.15 -11.67
N ALA A 659 -6.26 19.38 -10.42
CA ALA A 659 -7.66 19.46 -10.06
C ALA A 659 -8.18 20.91 -10.22
N PRO A 660 -9.44 21.12 -10.62
CA PRO A 660 -9.99 22.45 -10.92
C PRO A 660 -9.89 23.45 -9.76
N ASP A 661 -10.00 22.98 -8.53
CA ASP A 661 -10.00 23.79 -7.31
C ASP A 661 -8.67 23.68 -6.52
N GLY A 662 -7.65 23.03 -7.08
CA GLY A 662 -6.36 22.86 -6.42
C GLY A 662 -6.37 21.81 -5.29
N ARG A 663 -7.35 20.91 -5.27
CA ARG A 663 -7.63 20.02 -4.12
C ARG A 663 -7.92 18.57 -4.56
N ASN A 664 -7.89 17.63 -3.61
CA ASN A 664 -8.17 16.21 -3.87
C ASN A 664 -8.88 15.55 -2.67
N ALA A 665 -9.15 14.24 -2.77
CA ALA A 665 -9.88 13.48 -1.75
C ALA A 665 -9.28 13.56 -0.34
N ASN A 666 -7.96 13.78 -0.21
CA ASN A 666 -7.31 13.87 1.09
C ASN A 666 -7.52 15.22 1.80
N GLN A 667 -8.33 16.13 1.25
CA GLN A 667 -8.78 17.33 1.96
C GLN A 667 -9.78 17.01 3.07
N VAL A 668 -10.55 15.92 2.90
CA VAL A 668 -11.63 15.56 3.83
C VAL A 668 -11.26 14.38 4.73
N THR A 669 -10.11 13.74 4.53
CA THR A 669 -9.69 12.56 5.32
C THR A 669 -8.96 12.94 6.60
N SER A 670 -8.99 12.05 7.59
CA SER A 670 -8.40 12.26 8.93
C SER A 670 -7.00 11.66 9.05
N GLN A 671 -6.15 12.27 9.89
CA GLN A 671 -4.86 11.69 10.31
C GLN A 671 -5.02 10.61 11.42
N ALA A 672 -6.25 10.27 11.81
CA ALA A 672 -6.52 9.20 12.76
C ALA A 672 -5.97 7.85 12.27
N LEU A 673 -5.48 7.05 13.22
CA LEU A 673 -4.79 5.80 12.94
C LEU A 673 -5.68 4.59 13.19
N THR A 674 -5.42 3.50 12.47
CA THR A 674 -6.09 2.21 12.71
C THR A 674 -5.73 1.61 14.07
N ASP A 675 -6.63 0.74 14.56
CA ASP A 675 -6.54 -0.03 15.79
C ASP A 675 -5.22 -0.80 15.95
N LEU A 676 -4.76 -1.44 14.87
CA LEU A 676 -3.51 -2.17 14.80
C LEU A 676 -2.68 -1.64 13.64
N GLY A 677 -1.36 -1.64 13.81
CA GLY A 677 -0.41 -1.26 12.76
C GLY A 677 -0.34 0.23 12.43
N GLY A 678 -1.15 1.08 13.07
CA GLY A 678 -1.08 2.54 12.93
C GLY A 678 -1.22 3.04 11.49
N SER A 679 -2.08 2.39 10.69
CA SER A 679 -2.32 2.71 9.29
C SER A 679 -3.30 3.88 9.12
N ALA A 680 -3.49 4.34 7.89
CA ALA A 680 -4.39 5.43 7.57
C ALA A 680 -5.86 4.97 7.51
N THR A 681 -6.75 5.85 7.96
CA THR A 681 -8.19 5.64 8.01
C THR A 681 -8.92 6.31 6.84
N PHE A 682 -8.39 6.16 5.61
CA PHE A 682 -8.90 6.87 4.42
C PHE A 682 -10.39 6.64 4.10
N TYR A 683 -10.96 5.50 4.51
CA TYR A 683 -12.36 5.14 4.28
C TYR A 683 -13.22 5.31 5.54
N ASP A 684 -12.65 5.96 6.56
CA ASP A 684 -13.28 6.37 7.80
C ASP A 684 -13.55 7.89 7.72
N CYS A 685 -14.41 8.25 6.77
CA CYS A 685 -14.61 9.65 6.40
C CYS A 685 -16.09 9.91 6.13
N LEU A 686 -16.66 10.86 6.86
CA LEU A 686 -17.98 11.39 6.61
C LEU A 686 -17.90 12.75 5.92
N VAL A 687 -18.79 12.94 4.95
CA VAL A 687 -18.89 14.16 4.13
C VAL A 687 -20.35 14.56 3.93
N GLU A 688 -20.53 15.82 3.55
CA GLU A 688 -21.73 16.28 2.85
C GLU A 688 -21.34 16.68 1.42
N VAL A 689 -22.33 16.63 0.52
CA VAL A 689 -22.21 16.98 -0.88
C VAL A 689 -23.28 18.00 -1.24
N GLU A 690 -22.87 19.09 -1.89
CA GLU A 690 -23.80 20.08 -2.43
C GLU A 690 -23.42 20.45 -3.86
N ARG A 691 -24.39 20.98 -4.61
CA ARG A 691 -24.16 21.55 -5.93
C ARG A 691 -23.43 22.89 -5.82
N VAL A 692 -22.45 23.12 -6.69
CA VAL A 692 -21.72 24.40 -6.82
C VAL A 692 -22.48 25.38 -7.71
#